data_AF-A0A0G1L662-F1
#
_entry.id   AF-A0A0G1L662-F1
#
_cell.length_a   1.000
_cell.length_b   1.000
_cell.length_c   1.000
_cell.angle_alpha   90.00
_cell.angle_beta   90.00
_cell.angle_gamma   90.00
#
_symmetry.space_group_name_H-M   'P 1'
#
loop_
_entity.id
_entity.type
_entity.pdbx_description
1 polymer ?
#
loop_
_entity_poly.entity_id
_entity_poly.type
_entity_poly.pdbx_seq_one_letter_code
_entity_poly.pdbx_strand_id
1 'polypeptide(L)'
;MYLQKLEIQGFKSFAEKAFLEFNHDLTAIVGPNGSGKSNVSDSVRWVLGEQSLKLLRGKKAEDVIFAGSHKKPRLGYAEVSLILNNEDGQAPIDYREVVITRRIFRSGESEYLINKNKVRLTDIQLLLAKSNFGQKTYSIIGQGMIDGILTSSPAERKEFFDEATGVKQFQIKKDQAINKLERSQNNLNQSRQVLEEIEPRLKSLTRQVKKLEKKEEILKTLSELQLRYYSCLLNGLNAEETKYSAELNGLASHKQNLENDQRQLQQAIEQRQIQDTIGQAFQKLQAEYSKANAQKNDLLKELTVIQGKIDLDLTKNGKTDLVWAQNKKTEILNNLKDLQNQIINNKNLIGRLNNQLTEKTVTQQGILDDYRRLQQDLLEAQKKLSQNEIFTFGKISSHLNDLYQKQEQFLATLEKITELGQLAELKHQAQAIAQEIKWLTHKLSENGSSDSSALIKIQEKLNQFLTSKDSLVNEIQELKTAWETAKQKNHFLEEQSDKYALELKKIETEISQSQSSGSEIKKELLKQKQNLENSLAKLNENLGVLQTQLDDFSQDQENSRQEIFKLQKKLRDSQAKLNSLNYDYNDCKINLAKIETKKEELEKEIAAEIKNDFQPLAELLKLDLTEALAEINRLKNQLAVIGGIDQEVLAEYQEVKKRYDFLNEQVTDMEQAIKSCHAIIEDLDDKIKNQFEEAFEKINREFEHFFKILFNGGQAKLILKKIPAPEAAETPAADNGDEKTETVTAGKKADEQTDDRARQENKYEYGIDIQATPPGKKLKSLNVLSGGEKALTSIALISAIIANNPSPFVILDEVDAALDEANSQRFAEIVQELSDKTQFICITHNRATMERAAILYGVTMGNDGVSKLLSLNLAEAEKVAE
;
A
#
# COMPACT_ATOMS: atom_id res chain seq x y z
N MET A 1 -75.21 -18.97 6.30
CA MET A 1 -75.12 -18.99 4.83
C MET A 1 -76.19 -19.94 4.35
N TYR A 2 -76.85 -19.67 3.23
CA TYR A 2 -77.85 -20.61 2.66
C TYR A 2 -77.81 -20.55 1.13
N LEU A 3 -78.34 -21.59 0.48
CA LEU A 3 -78.49 -21.62 -0.97
C LEU A 3 -79.64 -20.71 -1.38
N GLN A 4 -79.34 -19.62 -2.07
CA GLN A 4 -80.36 -18.67 -2.53
C GLN A 4 -80.87 -19.05 -3.92
N LYS A 5 -79.96 -19.44 -4.82
CA LYS A 5 -80.31 -19.74 -6.21
C LYS A 5 -79.36 -20.74 -6.86
N LEU A 6 -79.91 -21.63 -7.67
CA LEU A 6 -79.17 -22.56 -8.51
C LEU A 6 -79.48 -22.28 -9.98
N GLU A 7 -78.45 -22.01 -10.77
CA GLU A 7 -78.55 -21.83 -12.22
C GLU A 7 -77.93 -23.03 -12.92
N ILE A 8 -78.69 -23.69 -13.80
CA ILE A 8 -78.24 -24.88 -14.53
C ILE A 8 -78.37 -24.62 -16.03
N GLN A 9 -77.31 -24.83 -16.79
CA GLN A 9 -77.32 -24.68 -18.24
C GLN A 9 -76.47 -25.73 -18.95
N GLY A 10 -77.06 -26.43 -19.91
CA GLY A 10 -76.39 -27.45 -20.70
C GLY A 10 -75.94 -28.67 -19.91
N PHE A 11 -76.38 -28.82 -18.66
CA PHE A 11 -76.01 -29.91 -17.75
C PHE A 11 -77.01 -31.06 -17.87
N LYS A 12 -76.54 -32.24 -18.30
CA LYS A 12 -77.35 -33.45 -18.50
C LYS A 12 -78.66 -33.14 -19.20
N SER A 13 -79.82 -33.34 -18.59
CA SER A 13 -81.14 -33.12 -19.19
C SER A 13 -81.58 -31.66 -19.30
N PHE A 14 -80.84 -30.72 -18.71
CA PHE A 14 -81.14 -29.28 -18.73
C PHE A 14 -80.47 -28.59 -19.92
N ALA A 15 -81.09 -28.66 -21.11
CA ALA A 15 -80.56 -28.03 -22.32
C ALA A 15 -80.75 -26.49 -22.33
N GLU A 16 -81.84 -26.00 -21.75
CA GLU A 16 -82.10 -24.56 -21.57
C GLU A 16 -81.62 -24.09 -20.20
N LYS A 17 -81.41 -22.78 -20.05
CA LYS A 17 -81.04 -22.19 -18.77
C LYS A 17 -82.23 -22.31 -17.81
N ALA A 18 -82.02 -23.01 -16.71
CA ALA A 18 -83.00 -23.30 -15.68
C ALA A 18 -82.59 -22.64 -14.35
N PHE A 19 -83.56 -22.15 -13.58
CA PHE A 19 -83.34 -21.49 -12.30
C PHE A 19 -84.19 -22.14 -11.22
N LEU A 20 -83.59 -22.44 -10.07
CA LEU A 20 -84.29 -22.78 -8.84
C LEU A 20 -83.94 -21.73 -7.79
N GLU A 21 -84.96 -21.11 -7.20
CA GLU A 21 -84.81 -20.15 -6.10
C GLU A 21 -85.26 -20.81 -4.80
N PHE A 22 -84.43 -20.69 -3.76
CA PHE A 22 -84.69 -21.35 -2.49
C PHE A 22 -84.77 -20.32 -1.36
N ASN A 23 -85.60 -20.61 -0.39
CA ASN A 23 -85.70 -19.89 0.88
C ASN A 23 -85.17 -20.78 2.02
N HIS A 24 -85.18 -20.29 3.26
CA HIS A 24 -84.67 -21.05 4.40
C HIS A 24 -85.55 -22.27 4.77
N ASP A 25 -86.77 -22.34 4.24
CA ASP A 25 -87.73 -23.40 4.54
C ASP A 25 -87.45 -24.69 3.74
N LEU A 26 -88.11 -25.78 4.16
CA LEU A 26 -88.04 -27.06 3.47
C LEU A 26 -88.57 -26.92 2.03
N THR A 27 -87.70 -27.20 1.04
CA THR A 27 -88.07 -27.26 -0.38
C THR A 27 -88.16 -28.70 -0.82
N ALA A 28 -89.24 -29.09 -1.51
CA ALA A 28 -89.36 -30.43 -2.09
C ALA A 28 -89.35 -30.40 -3.63
N ILE A 29 -88.56 -31.28 -4.24
CA ILE A 29 -88.43 -31.44 -5.69
C ILE A 29 -89.11 -32.74 -6.11
N VAL A 30 -90.13 -32.64 -6.95
CA VAL A 30 -91.05 -33.73 -7.32
C VAL A 30 -91.14 -33.88 -8.83
N GLY A 31 -91.65 -35.00 -9.32
CA GLY A 31 -91.83 -35.24 -10.76
C GLY A 31 -91.67 -36.71 -11.15
N PRO A 32 -92.12 -37.15 -12.32
CA PRO A 32 -92.09 -38.56 -12.70
C PRO A 32 -90.66 -39.13 -12.83
N ASN A 33 -90.54 -40.45 -12.80
CA ASN A 33 -89.24 -41.12 -12.98
C ASN A 33 -88.66 -40.81 -14.36
N GLY A 34 -87.35 -40.52 -14.42
CA GLY A 34 -86.66 -40.13 -15.66
C GLY A 34 -86.82 -38.66 -16.06
N SER A 35 -87.55 -37.83 -15.30
CA SER A 35 -87.72 -36.40 -15.63
C SER A 35 -86.47 -35.54 -15.39
N GLY A 36 -85.44 -36.09 -14.75
CA GLY A 36 -84.19 -35.40 -14.42
C GLY A 36 -84.14 -34.78 -13.02
N LYS A 37 -85.02 -35.17 -12.09
CA LYS A 37 -85.01 -34.70 -10.69
C LYS A 37 -83.62 -34.78 -10.04
N SER A 38 -83.05 -35.98 -10.02
CA SER A 38 -81.73 -36.20 -9.43
C SER A 38 -80.60 -35.57 -10.27
N ASN A 39 -80.83 -35.07 -11.48
CA ASN A 39 -79.81 -34.26 -12.17
C ASN A 39 -79.64 -32.90 -11.48
N VAL A 40 -80.62 -32.44 -10.69
CA VAL A 40 -80.49 -31.25 -9.84
C VAL A 40 -79.46 -31.52 -8.72
N SER A 41 -79.59 -32.61 -7.97
CA SER A 41 -78.61 -32.99 -6.93
C SER A 41 -77.21 -33.22 -7.53
N ASP A 42 -77.12 -33.88 -8.69
CA ASP A 42 -75.85 -34.06 -9.41
C ASP A 42 -75.21 -32.74 -9.85
N SER A 43 -76.02 -31.75 -10.26
CA SER A 43 -75.51 -30.45 -10.69
C SER A 43 -74.85 -29.69 -9.55
N VAL A 44 -75.46 -29.73 -8.36
CA VAL A 44 -74.89 -29.14 -7.15
C VAL A 44 -73.63 -29.90 -6.74
N ARG A 45 -73.69 -31.24 -6.70
CA ARG A 45 -72.53 -32.09 -6.38
C ARG A 45 -71.35 -31.81 -7.31
N TRP A 46 -71.63 -31.61 -8.60
CA TRP A 46 -70.62 -31.29 -9.60
C TRP A 46 -69.97 -29.93 -9.36
N VAL A 47 -70.74 -28.87 -9.08
CA VAL A 47 -70.19 -27.53 -8.78
C VAL A 47 -69.32 -27.52 -7.53
N LEU A 48 -69.70 -28.29 -6.50
CA LEU A 48 -68.96 -28.39 -5.24
C LEU A 48 -67.63 -29.14 -5.36
N GLY A 49 -67.31 -29.67 -6.53
CA GLY A 49 -65.99 -30.21 -6.82
C GLY A 49 -65.96 -31.69 -7.16
N GLU A 50 -67.10 -32.40 -7.20
CA GLU A 50 -67.10 -33.86 -7.37
C GLU A 50 -66.34 -34.30 -8.63
N GLN A 51 -65.42 -35.26 -8.43
CA GLN A 51 -64.58 -35.84 -9.48
C GLN A 51 -64.98 -37.28 -9.80
N SER A 52 -65.69 -37.96 -8.89
CA SER A 52 -66.16 -39.33 -9.09
C SER A 52 -67.26 -39.38 -10.15
N LEU A 53 -66.90 -39.89 -11.33
CA LEU A 53 -67.83 -40.08 -12.44
C LEU A 53 -68.95 -41.08 -12.10
N LYS A 54 -68.67 -42.05 -11.21
CA LYS A 54 -69.67 -43.00 -10.68
C LYS A 54 -70.76 -42.29 -9.90
N LEU A 55 -70.40 -41.35 -9.01
CA LEU A 55 -71.35 -40.59 -8.21
C LEU A 55 -72.14 -39.58 -9.05
N LEU A 56 -71.53 -39.05 -10.10
CA LEU A 56 -72.19 -38.19 -11.09
C LEU A 56 -72.94 -38.99 -12.17
N ARG A 57 -73.12 -40.30 -12.02
CA ARG A 57 -73.83 -41.18 -12.96
C ARG A 57 -73.40 -40.99 -14.43
N GLY A 58 -72.10 -40.89 -14.66
CA GLY A 58 -71.46 -40.74 -15.97
C GLY A 58 -70.27 -41.70 -16.16
N LYS A 59 -69.82 -41.88 -17.40
CA LYS A 59 -68.63 -42.69 -17.74
C LYS A 59 -67.43 -41.82 -18.09
N LYS A 60 -67.66 -40.63 -18.64
CA LYS A 60 -66.66 -39.62 -19.00
C LYS A 60 -67.01 -38.27 -18.39
N ALA A 61 -66.02 -37.40 -18.22
CA ALA A 61 -66.25 -36.04 -17.71
C ALA A 61 -67.20 -35.23 -18.61
N GLU A 62 -67.15 -35.46 -19.92
CA GLU A 62 -68.03 -34.82 -20.92
C GLU A 62 -69.50 -35.27 -20.84
N ASP A 63 -69.80 -36.39 -20.18
CA ASP A 63 -71.17 -36.93 -20.06
C ASP A 63 -72.08 -36.05 -19.19
N VAL A 64 -71.49 -35.08 -18.46
CA VAL A 64 -72.26 -34.05 -17.76
C VAL A 64 -72.85 -33.00 -18.72
N ILE A 65 -72.37 -32.94 -19.96
CA ILE A 65 -72.87 -32.03 -20.99
C ILE A 65 -74.08 -32.67 -21.69
N PHE A 66 -75.13 -31.89 -21.93
CA PHE A 66 -76.31 -32.35 -22.68
C PHE A 66 -75.90 -33.00 -24.01
N ALA A 67 -76.23 -34.29 -24.13
CA ALA A 67 -75.85 -35.12 -25.26
C ALA A 67 -76.63 -34.81 -26.55
N GLY A 68 -77.70 -34.00 -26.46
CA GLY A 68 -78.65 -33.79 -27.55
C GLY A 68 -79.89 -34.68 -27.39
N SER A 69 -80.96 -34.33 -28.11
CA SER A 69 -82.18 -35.12 -28.23
C SER A 69 -82.64 -35.16 -29.69
N HIS A 70 -83.71 -35.90 -29.99
CA HIS A 70 -84.30 -35.91 -31.33
C HIS A 70 -84.75 -34.53 -31.84
N LYS A 71 -85.01 -33.58 -30.92
CA LYS A 71 -85.49 -32.23 -31.26
C LYS A 71 -84.46 -31.12 -30.99
N LYS A 72 -83.40 -31.38 -30.22
CA LYS A 72 -82.36 -30.39 -29.91
C LYS A 72 -80.95 -30.92 -30.17
N PRO A 73 -80.08 -30.11 -30.81
CA PRO A 73 -78.70 -30.50 -31.02
C PRO A 73 -77.95 -30.63 -29.69
N ARG A 74 -76.87 -31.41 -29.71
CA ARG A 74 -75.92 -31.49 -28.60
C ARG A 74 -75.31 -30.12 -28.28
N LEU A 75 -75.10 -29.82 -27.00
CA LEU A 75 -74.48 -28.55 -26.58
C LEU A 75 -72.96 -28.67 -26.45
N GLY A 76 -72.27 -27.54 -26.59
CA GLY A 76 -70.80 -27.48 -26.57
C GLY A 76 -70.18 -27.38 -25.16
N TYR A 77 -70.96 -26.98 -24.17
CA TYR A 77 -70.52 -26.83 -22.78
C TYR A 77 -71.67 -27.06 -21.80
N ALA A 78 -71.32 -27.34 -20.55
CA ALA A 78 -72.22 -27.28 -19.41
C ALA A 78 -71.70 -26.25 -18.41
N GLU A 79 -72.61 -25.51 -17.82
CA GLU A 79 -72.34 -24.53 -16.76
C GLU A 79 -73.39 -24.69 -15.67
N VAL A 80 -72.92 -24.71 -14.43
CA VAL A 80 -73.79 -24.68 -13.27
C VAL A 80 -73.22 -23.64 -12.30
N SER A 81 -74.10 -22.77 -11.80
CA SER A 81 -73.75 -21.71 -10.85
C SER A 81 -74.58 -21.84 -9.59
N LEU A 82 -73.90 -21.91 -8.45
CA LEU A 82 -74.47 -21.98 -7.12
C LEU A 82 -74.31 -20.61 -6.46
N ILE A 83 -75.42 -19.97 -6.11
CA ILE A 83 -75.45 -18.63 -5.51
C ILE A 83 -75.83 -18.78 -4.04
N LEU A 84 -74.86 -18.51 -3.16
CA LEU A 84 -74.97 -18.64 -1.72
C LEU A 84 -75.08 -17.26 -1.08
N ASN A 85 -76.07 -17.07 -0.20
CA ASN A 85 -76.14 -15.89 0.65
C ASN A 85 -75.16 -16.04 1.82
N ASN A 86 -74.25 -15.09 1.97
CA ASN A 86 -73.18 -15.06 2.99
C ASN A 86 -73.29 -13.83 3.90
N GLU A 87 -74.50 -13.33 4.17
CA GLU A 87 -74.69 -12.17 5.06
C GLU A 87 -74.24 -12.43 6.50
N ASP A 88 -74.24 -13.69 6.92
CA ASP A 88 -73.78 -14.12 8.24
C ASP A 88 -72.26 -14.36 8.33
N GLY A 89 -71.53 -14.18 7.22
CA GLY A 89 -70.07 -14.25 7.18
C GLY A 89 -69.47 -15.64 7.44
N GLN A 90 -70.27 -16.71 7.27
CA GLN A 90 -69.77 -18.09 7.44
C GLN A 90 -68.69 -18.44 6.42
N ALA A 91 -68.82 -17.97 5.17
CA ALA A 91 -67.74 -18.06 4.21
C ALA A 91 -66.74 -16.91 4.44
N PRO A 92 -65.43 -17.20 4.54
CA PRO A 92 -64.38 -16.23 4.83
C PRO A 92 -64.01 -15.40 3.58
N ILE A 93 -65.00 -14.70 3.04
CA ILE A 93 -64.88 -13.80 1.90
C ILE A 93 -65.71 -12.53 2.20
N ASP A 94 -65.18 -11.36 1.83
CA ASP A 94 -65.82 -10.06 2.06
C ASP A 94 -67.09 -9.81 1.22
N TYR A 95 -67.53 -10.78 0.41
CA TYR A 95 -68.75 -10.67 -0.37
C TYR A 95 -69.95 -11.23 0.42
N ARG A 96 -71.05 -10.45 0.42
CA ARG A 96 -72.35 -10.87 0.96
C ARG A 96 -73.03 -11.97 0.15
N GLU A 97 -72.61 -12.15 -1.10
CA GLU A 97 -73.07 -13.20 -1.99
C GLU A 97 -71.86 -13.91 -2.59
N VAL A 98 -71.87 -15.25 -2.51
CA VAL A 98 -70.81 -16.10 -3.04
C VAL A 98 -71.38 -16.93 -4.19
N VAL A 99 -70.87 -16.68 -5.39
CA VAL A 99 -71.25 -17.39 -6.61
C VAL A 99 -70.15 -18.36 -6.98
N ILE A 100 -70.42 -19.66 -6.85
CA ILE A 100 -69.52 -20.73 -7.27
C ILE A 100 -70.02 -21.27 -8.61
N THR A 101 -69.22 -21.14 -9.66
CA THR A 101 -69.55 -21.62 -11.00
C THR A 101 -68.55 -22.69 -11.42
N ARG A 102 -69.05 -23.80 -11.97
CA ARG A 102 -68.23 -24.79 -12.67
C ARG A 102 -68.67 -24.84 -14.13
N ARG A 103 -67.70 -24.79 -15.04
CA ARG A 103 -67.91 -24.88 -16.49
C ARG A 103 -67.03 -25.98 -17.07
N ILE A 104 -67.58 -26.77 -17.98
CA ILE A 104 -66.80 -27.74 -18.77
C ILE A 104 -67.19 -27.66 -20.24
N PHE A 105 -66.19 -27.73 -21.11
CA PHE A 105 -66.34 -27.73 -22.55
C PHE A 105 -66.13 -29.14 -23.12
N ARG A 106 -66.68 -29.41 -24.30
CA ARG A 106 -66.42 -30.67 -25.02
C ARG A 106 -64.96 -30.86 -25.44
N SER A 107 -64.12 -29.82 -25.36
CA SER A 107 -62.67 -29.93 -25.49
C SER A 107 -62.00 -30.67 -24.32
N GLY A 108 -62.72 -30.89 -23.22
CA GLY A 108 -62.20 -31.43 -21.96
C GLY A 108 -61.71 -30.36 -20.98
N GLU A 109 -61.66 -29.10 -21.41
CA GLU A 109 -61.31 -27.97 -20.54
C GLU A 109 -62.40 -27.75 -19.49
N SER A 110 -62.01 -27.70 -18.22
CA SER A 110 -62.88 -27.42 -17.09
C SER A 110 -62.35 -26.22 -16.30
N GLU A 111 -63.25 -25.32 -15.92
CA GLU A 111 -62.93 -24.11 -15.17
C GLU A 111 -63.82 -24.00 -13.92
N TYR A 112 -63.22 -23.58 -12.81
CA TYR A 112 -63.92 -23.16 -11.61
C TYR A 112 -63.83 -21.65 -11.48
N LEU A 113 -64.94 -21.02 -11.11
CA LEU A 113 -65.01 -19.60 -10.86
C LEU A 113 -65.65 -19.32 -9.50
N ILE A 114 -65.09 -18.39 -8.74
CA ILE A 114 -65.75 -17.75 -7.60
C ILE A 114 -65.97 -16.29 -7.98
N ASN A 115 -67.22 -15.83 -7.95
CA ASN A 115 -67.59 -14.44 -8.30
C ASN A 115 -66.97 -14.01 -9.65
N LYS A 116 -67.03 -14.91 -10.64
CA LYS A 116 -66.45 -14.76 -12.00
C LYS A 116 -64.92 -14.76 -12.11
N ASN A 117 -64.18 -14.88 -11.01
CA ASN A 117 -62.72 -15.03 -11.03
C ASN A 117 -62.35 -16.51 -11.14
N LYS A 118 -61.43 -16.87 -12.06
CA LYS A 118 -60.94 -18.24 -12.20
C LYS A 118 -60.12 -18.66 -10.98
N VAL A 119 -60.43 -19.82 -10.42
CA VAL A 119 -59.78 -20.38 -9.22
C VAL A 119 -59.43 -21.86 -9.41
N ARG A 120 -58.57 -22.41 -8.56
CA ARG A 120 -58.24 -23.84 -8.58
C ARG A 120 -59.27 -24.62 -7.75
N LEU A 121 -59.40 -25.91 -8.04
CA LEU A 121 -60.26 -26.80 -7.24
C LEU A 121 -59.85 -26.83 -5.76
N THR A 122 -58.55 -26.75 -5.45
CA THR A 122 -58.06 -26.67 -4.07
C THR A 122 -58.58 -25.44 -3.33
N ASP A 123 -58.76 -24.32 -4.04
CA ASP A 123 -59.25 -23.08 -3.45
C ASP A 123 -60.75 -23.18 -3.15
N ILE A 124 -61.51 -23.82 -4.06
CA ILE A 124 -62.92 -24.18 -3.82
C ILE A 124 -63.02 -25.09 -2.59
N GLN A 125 -62.25 -26.19 -2.55
CA GLN A 125 -62.27 -27.14 -1.44
C GLN A 125 -61.90 -26.49 -0.09
N LEU A 126 -60.93 -25.58 -0.07
CA LEU A 126 -60.55 -24.85 1.14
C LEU A 126 -61.63 -23.86 1.57
N LEU A 127 -62.24 -23.13 0.64
CA LEU A 127 -63.35 -22.21 0.93
C LEU A 127 -64.53 -22.96 1.55
N LEU A 128 -64.87 -24.07 0.92
CA LEU A 128 -65.90 -25.01 1.33
C LEU A 128 -65.60 -25.56 2.75
N ALA A 129 -64.41 -26.11 2.97
CA ALA A 129 -64.01 -26.64 4.28
C ALA A 129 -64.04 -25.59 5.41
N LYS A 130 -63.68 -24.33 5.12
CA LYS A 130 -63.78 -23.23 6.11
C LYS A 130 -65.21 -22.83 6.42
N SER A 131 -66.13 -23.01 5.48
CA SER A 131 -67.55 -22.71 5.62
C SER A 131 -68.34 -23.90 6.18
N ASN A 132 -67.65 -24.92 6.72
CA ASN A 132 -68.21 -26.19 7.21
C ASN A 132 -69.09 -26.93 6.16
N PHE A 133 -68.79 -26.77 4.88
CA PHE A 133 -69.63 -27.21 3.77
C PHE A 133 -68.78 -27.74 2.61
N GLY A 134 -68.89 -28.98 2.12
CA GLY A 134 -67.89 -29.52 1.17
C GLY A 134 -68.33 -30.64 0.21
N GLN A 135 -67.36 -31.15 -0.55
CA GLN A 135 -67.54 -32.05 -1.70
C GLN A 135 -67.98 -33.48 -1.33
N LYS A 136 -67.34 -34.10 -0.31
CA LYS A 136 -67.71 -35.42 0.22
C LYS A 136 -68.69 -35.32 1.40
N THR A 137 -69.13 -34.10 1.69
CA THR A 137 -69.94 -33.76 2.86
C THR A 137 -71.35 -34.35 2.74
N TYR A 138 -71.96 -34.60 3.89
CA TYR A 138 -73.38 -34.94 4.08
C TYR A 138 -74.36 -33.87 3.55
N SER A 139 -73.87 -32.86 2.85
CA SER A 139 -74.64 -31.85 2.13
C SER A 139 -75.46 -32.42 0.98
N ILE A 140 -75.05 -33.54 0.38
CA ILE A 140 -75.84 -34.19 -0.70
C ILE A 140 -75.91 -35.69 -0.45
N ILE A 141 -77.07 -36.13 -0.01
CA ILE A 141 -77.32 -37.49 0.47
C ILE A 141 -78.26 -38.17 -0.52
N GLY A 142 -77.74 -39.18 -1.21
CA GLY A 142 -78.57 -40.02 -2.09
C GLY A 142 -78.68 -41.44 -1.55
N GLN A 143 -79.61 -42.22 -2.11
CA GLN A 143 -79.84 -43.62 -1.75
C GLN A 143 -78.55 -44.45 -1.60
N GLY A 144 -77.61 -44.35 -2.54
CA GLY A 144 -76.34 -45.11 -2.48
C GLY A 144 -75.35 -44.65 -1.40
N MET A 145 -75.44 -43.41 -0.93
CA MET A 145 -74.56 -42.87 0.12
C MET A 145 -75.01 -43.30 1.52
N ILE A 146 -76.34 -43.41 1.73
CA ILE A 146 -76.95 -43.88 2.97
C ILE A 146 -76.44 -45.28 3.31
N ASP A 147 -76.47 -46.20 2.35
CA ASP A 147 -75.93 -47.55 2.55
C ASP A 147 -74.40 -47.57 2.60
N GLY A 148 -73.76 -46.67 1.86
CA GLY A 148 -72.29 -46.54 1.77
C GLY A 148 -71.61 -46.25 3.10
N ILE A 149 -72.14 -45.32 3.91
CA ILE A 149 -71.55 -44.92 5.20
C ILE A 149 -71.43 -46.08 6.20
N LEU A 150 -72.42 -46.99 6.23
CA LEU A 150 -72.40 -48.14 7.14
C LEU A 150 -71.57 -49.30 6.59
N THR A 151 -71.42 -49.40 5.28
CA THR A 151 -70.71 -50.51 4.61
C THR A 151 -69.24 -50.20 4.33
N SER A 152 -68.83 -48.93 4.38
CA SER A 152 -67.45 -48.49 4.16
C SER A 152 -66.49 -48.98 5.26
N SER A 153 -65.20 -49.00 4.91
CA SER A 153 -64.16 -49.38 5.86
C SER A 153 -64.07 -48.37 7.02
N PRO A 154 -63.62 -48.78 8.21
CA PRO A 154 -63.47 -47.85 9.34
C PRO A 154 -62.55 -46.64 9.04
N ALA A 155 -61.58 -46.77 8.13
CA ALA A 155 -60.72 -45.66 7.69
C ALA A 155 -61.49 -44.67 6.80
N GLU A 156 -62.25 -45.16 5.81
CA GLU A 156 -63.13 -44.30 4.98
C GLU A 156 -64.21 -43.61 5.82
N ARG A 157 -64.75 -44.29 6.84
CA ARG A 157 -65.65 -43.64 7.81
C ARG A 157 -64.96 -42.53 8.55
N LYS A 158 -63.71 -42.72 9.00
CA LYS A 158 -62.97 -41.63 9.66
C LYS A 158 -62.81 -40.43 8.74
N GLU A 159 -62.47 -40.63 7.46
CA GLU A 159 -62.39 -39.50 6.51
C GLU A 159 -63.70 -38.71 6.44
N PHE A 160 -64.84 -39.41 6.42
CA PHE A 160 -66.16 -38.79 6.45
C PHE A 160 -66.43 -38.01 7.77
N PHE A 161 -66.01 -38.54 8.91
CA PHE A 161 -66.14 -37.85 10.19
C PHE A 161 -65.15 -36.69 10.38
N ASP A 162 -63.96 -36.76 9.80
CA ASP A 162 -63.00 -35.65 9.80
C ASP A 162 -63.58 -34.41 9.07
N GLU A 163 -64.41 -34.64 8.04
CA GLU A 163 -65.20 -33.57 7.43
C GLU A 163 -66.37 -33.14 8.32
N ALA A 164 -67.10 -34.09 8.91
CA ALA A 164 -68.23 -33.82 9.81
C ALA A 164 -67.84 -33.04 11.07
N THR A 165 -66.64 -33.23 11.58
CA THR A 165 -66.12 -32.55 12.79
C THR A 165 -65.50 -31.19 12.47
N GLY A 166 -65.37 -30.83 11.18
CA GLY A 166 -64.80 -29.56 10.74
C GLY A 166 -63.27 -29.49 10.82
N VAL A 167 -62.58 -30.62 11.07
CA VAL A 167 -61.12 -30.66 11.17
C VAL A 167 -60.42 -30.69 9.81
N LYS A 168 -61.15 -31.03 8.74
CA LYS A 168 -60.62 -31.13 7.37
C LYS A 168 -59.87 -29.86 6.91
N GLN A 169 -60.33 -28.67 7.29
CA GLN A 169 -59.64 -27.42 6.94
C GLN A 169 -58.22 -27.34 7.53
N PHE A 170 -58.03 -27.88 8.74
CA PHE A 170 -56.73 -27.90 9.42
C PHE A 170 -55.85 -29.00 8.85
N GLN A 171 -56.41 -30.14 8.46
CA GLN A 171 -55.70 -31.20 7.72
C GLN A 171 -55.17 -30.68 6.37
N ILE A 172 -56.00 -29.98 5.58
CA ILE A 172 -55.54 -29.39 4.30
C ILE A 172 -54.40 -28.39 4.54
N LYS A 173 -54.50 -27.54 5.57
CA LYS A 173 -53.43 -26.59 5.93
C LYS A 173 -52.16 -27.32 6.40
N LYS A 174 -52.31 -28.42 7.14
CA LYS A 174 -51.20 -29.27 7.60
C LYS A 174 -50.48 -29.87 6.40
N ASP A 175 -51.21 -30.48 5.46
CA ASP A 175 -50.62 -31.05 4.24
C ASP A 175 -49.88 -29.99 3.42
N GLN A 176 -50.42 -28.78 3.32
CA GLN A 176 -49.73 -27.66 2.67
C GLN A 176 -48.44 -27.25 3.41
N ALA A 177 -48.47 -27.22 4.73
CA ALA A 177 -47.30 -26.92 5.56
C ALA A 177 -46.22 -28.01 5.43
N ILE A 178 -46.61 -29.29 5.39
CA ILE A 178 -45.71 -30.43 5.17
C ILE A 178 -45.05 -30.33 3.79
N ASN A 179 -45.83 -30.12 2.73
CA ASN A 179 -45.29 -29.96 1.38
C ASN A 179 -44.32 -28.76 1.29
N LYS A 180 -44.63 -27.67 2.01
CA LYS A 180 -43.75 -26.49 2.07
C LYS A 180 -42.46 -26.80 2.84
N LEU A 181 -42.56 -27.56 3.93
CA LEU A 181 -41.43 -28.03 4.72
C LEU A 181 -40.51 -28.91 3.88
N GLU A 182 -41.03 -29.93 3.20
CA GLU A 182 -40.24 -30.82 2.33
C GLU A 182 -39.50 -30.04 1.22
N ARG A 183 -40.19 -29.11 0.55
CA ARG A 183 -39.56 -28.24 -0.45
C ARG A 183 -38.46 -27.37 0.15
N SER A 184 -38.69 -26.82 1.34
CA SER A 184 -37.71 -25.98 2.03
C SER A 184 -36.50 -26.81 2.49
N GLN A 185 -36.71 -28.04 2.94
CA GLN A 185 -35.65 -28.98 3.30
C GLN A 185 -34.78 -29.32 2.08
N ASN A 186 -35.42 -29.58 0.94
CA ASN A 186 -34.73 -29.92 -0.30
C ASN A 186 -33.88 -28.76 -0.83
N ASN A 187 -34.41 -27.53 -0.91
CA ASN A 187 -33.57 -26.42 -1.38
C ASN A 187 -32.50 -26.01 -0.34
N LEU A 188 -32.75 -26.19 0.97
CA LEU A 188 -31.71 -25.99 1.99
C LEU A 188 -30.51 -26.91 1.74
N ASN A 189 -30.78 -28.19 1.48
CA ASN A 189 -29.73 -29.17 1.18
C ASN A 189 -28.96 -28.79 -0.10
N GLN A 190 -29.67 -28.38 -1.16
CA GLN A 190 -29.04 -27.92 -2.40
C GLN A 190 -28.16 -26.68 -2.17
N SER A 191 -28.66 -25.67 -1.45
CA SER A 191 -27.90 -24.44 -1.16
C SER A 191 -26.67 -24.73 -0.29
N ARG A 192 -26.76 -25.64 0.68
CA ARG A 192 -25.61 -26.08 1.50
C ARG A 192 -24.54 -26.77 0.65
N GLN A 193 -24.92 -27.65 -0.28
CA GLN A 193 -23.95 -28.29 -1.19
C GLN A 193 -23.19 -27.26 -2.03
N VAL A 194 -23.89 -26.26 -2.57
CA VAL A 194 -23.25 -25.19 -3.35
C VAL A 194 -22.33 -24.33 -2.48
N LEU A 195 -22.70 -24.05 -1.23
CA LEU A 195 -21.83 -23.34 -0.29
C LEU A 195 -20.55 -24.14 0.02
N GLU A 196 -20.67 -25.45 0.27
CA GLU A 196 -19.53 -26.34 0.51
C GLU A 196 -18.58 -26.42 -0.69
N GLU A 197 -19.09 -26.29 -1.92
CA GLU A 197 -18.27 -26.21 -3.13
C GLU A 197 -17.55 -24.86 -3.28
N ILE A 198 -18.23 -23.75 -2.96
CA ILE A 198 -17.70 -22.39 -3.13
C ILE A 198 -16.70 -22.01 -2.02
N GLU A 199 -16.90 -22.50 -0.79
CA GLU A 199 -16.11 -22.09 0.38
C GLU A 199 -14.59 -22.30 0.22
N PRO A 200 -14.09 -23.45 -0.29
CA PRO A 200 -12.66 -23.64 -0.52
C PRO A 200 -12.09 -22.65 -1.54
N ARG A 201 -12.84 -22.37 -2.63
CA ARG A 201 -12.44 -21.41 -3.67
C ARG A 201 -12.38 -19.99 -3.09
N LEU A 202 -13.37 -19.59 -2.30
CA LEU A 202 -13.39 -18.30 -1.61
C LEU A 202 -12.22 -18.17 -0.64
N LYS A 203 -11.89 -19.20 0.15
CA LYS A 203 -10.72 -19.20 1.04
C LYS A 203 -9.40 -19.03 0.28
N SER A 204 -9.25 -19.69 -0.86
CA SER A 204 -8.08 -19.53 -1.74
C SER A 204 -7.98 -18.10 -2.29
N LEU A 205 -9.06 -17.59 -2.88
CA LEU A 205 -9.13 -16.23 -3.42
C LEU A 205 -8.87 -15.17 -2.34
N THR A 206 -9.39 -15.34 -1.13
CA THR A 206 -9.13 -14.44 0.01
C THR A 206 -7.63 -14.35 0.33
N ARG A 207 -6.91 -15.49 0.29
CA ARG A 207 -5.45 -15.49 0.50
C ARG A 207 -4.72 -14.78 -0.63
N GLN A 208 -5.19 -14.92 -1.88
CA GLN A 208 -4.60 -14.24 -3.03
C GLN A 208 -4.84 -12.73 -2.98
N VAL A 209 -6.06 -12.28 -2.63
CA VAL A 209 -6.37 -10.86 -2.43
C VAL A 209 -5.54 -10.24 -1.31
N LYS A 210 -5.38 -10.91 -0.16
CA LYS A 210 -4.48 -10.42 0.90
C LYS A 210 -3.03 -10.26 0.44
N LYS A 211 -2.56 -11.13 -0.47
CA LYS A 211 -1.22 -10.99 -1.08
C LYS A 211 -1.16 -9.79 -2.02
N LEU A 212 -2.22 -9.52 -2.79
CA LEU A 212 -2.35 -8.35 -3.65
C LEU A 212 -2.37 -7.04 -2.85
N GLU A 213 -3.18 -6.95 -1.79
CA GLU A 213 -3.23 -5.78 -0.90
C GLU A 213 -1.85 -5.49 -0.31
N LYS A 214 -1.17 -6.53 0.18
CA LYS A 214 0.20 -6.40 0.69
C LYS A 214 1.20 -5.97 -0.40
N LYS A 215 1.01 -6.42 -1.64
CA LYS A 215 1.83 -5.99 -2.79
C LYS A 215 1.64 -4.50 -3.08
N GLU A 216 0.40 -4.01 -3.07
CA GLU A 216 0.11 -2.58 -3.27
C GLU A 216 0.72 -1.71 -2.16
N GLU A 217 0.61 -2.14 -0.90
CA GLU A 217 1.22 -1.46 0.24
C GLU A 217 2.75 -1.39 0.12
N ILE A 218 3.38 -2.50 -0.26
CA ILE A 218 4.83 -2.56 -0.51
C ILE A 218 5.22 -1.68 -1.69
N LEU A 219 4.47 -1.68 -2.80
CA LEU A 219 4.73 -0.82 -3.96
C LEU A 219 4.65 0.66 -3.60
N LYS A 220 3.64 1.05 -2.81
CA LYS A 220 3.49 2.43 -2.35
C LYS A 220 4.68 2.85 -1.48
N THR A 221 5.01 2.03 -0.48
CA THR A 221 6.14 2.26 0.43
C THR A 221 7.47 2.33 -0.33
N LEU A 222 7.69 1.42 -1.28
CA LEU A 222 8.86 1.41 -2.15
C LEU A 222 8.95 2.69 -2.98
N SER A 223 7.84 3.12 -3.60
CA SER A 223 7.82 4.35 -4.41
C SER A 223 8.13 5.59 -3.58
N GLU A 224 7.59 5.69 -2.36
CA GLU A 224 7.83 6.81 -1.45
C GLU A 224 9.30 6.82 -0.98
N LEU A 225 9.87 5.65 -0.67
CA LEU A 225 11.27 5.55 -0.24
C LEU A 225 12.24 5.84 -1.39
N GLN A 226 11.97 5.31 -2.59
CA GLN A 226 12.75 5.58 -3.80
C GLN A 226 12.72 7.07 -4.15
N LEU A 227 11.54 7.71 -4.11
CA LEU A 227 11.39 9.14 -4.35
C LEU A 227 12.26 9.96 -3.38
N ARG A 228 12.24 9.63 -2.09
CA ARG A 228 13.07 10.29 -1.07
C ARG A 228 14.57 10.03 -1.26
N TYR A 229 14.97 8.78 -1.52
CA TYR A 229 16.35 8.37 -1.73
C TYR A 229 16.98 9.10 -2.92
N TYR A 230 16.33 9.02 -4.09
CA TYR A 230 16.83 9.66 -5.31
C TYR A 230 16.76 11.19 -5.23
N SER A 231 15.75 11.77 -4.57
CA SER A 231 15.70 13.22 -4.31
C SER A 231 16.89 13.68 -3.46
N CYS A 232 17.25 12.91 -2.42
CA CYS A 232 18.38 13.24 -1.55
C CYS A 232 19.71 13.18 -2.31
N LEU A 233 19.92 12.15 -3.13
CA LEU A 233 21.13 12.02 -3.97
C LEU A 233 21.24 13.16 -4.99
N LEU A 234 20.16 13.44 -5.72
CA LEU A 234 20.15 14.47 -6.76
C LEU A 234 20.36 15.86 -6.15
N ASN A 235 19.72 16.16 -5.03
CA ASN A 235 19.91 17.43 -4.31
C ASN A 235 21.34 17.56 -3.76
N GLY A 236 21.95 16.46 -3.28
CA GLY A 236 23.36 16.44 -2.86
C GLY A 236 24.32 16.76 -4.01
N LEU A 237 24.14 16.12 -5.16
CA LEU A 237 24.94 16.39 -6.36
C LEU A 237 24.73 17.81 -6.89
N ASN A 238 23.49 18.32 -6.89
CA ASN A 238 23.18 19.72 -7.25
C ASN A 238 23.89 20.73 -6.34
N ALA A 239 23.96 20.45 -5.03
CA ALA A 239 24.65 21.30 -4.07
C ALA A 239 26.19 21.28 -4.28
N GLU A 240 26.76 20.12 -4.59
CA GLU A 240 28.18 20.01 -4.94
C GLU A 240 28.49 20.72 -6.27
N GLU A 241 27.66 20.55 -7.29
CA GLU A 241 27.79 21.22 -8.60
C GLU A 241 27.73 22.74 -8.47
N THR A 242 26.76 23.27 -7.71
CA THR A 242 26.66 24.71 -7.43
C THR A 242 27.87 25.24 -6.65
N LYS A 243 28.41 24.47 -5.70
CA LYS A 243 29.64 24.81 -4.98
C LYS A 243 30.85 24.85 -5.90
N TYR A 244 31.13 23.77 -6.65
CA TYR A 244 32.29 23.68 -7.52
C TYR A 244 32.20 24.63 -8.71
N SER A 245 31.01 24.90 -9.26
CA SER A 245 30.83 25.91 -10.32
C SER A 245 31.13 27.32 -9.82
N ALA A 246 30.71 27.66 -8.59
CA ALA A 246 31.03 28.93 -7.97
C ALA A 246 32.55 29.07 -7.71
N GLU A 247 33.20 28.03 -7.20
CA GLU A 247 34.65 27.99 -7.01
C GLU A 247 35.40 28.11 -8.34
N LEU A 248 34.99 27.38 -9.38
CA LEU A 248 35.59 27.44 -10.72
C LEU A 248 35.48 28.84 -11.33
N ASN A 249 34.32 29.50 -11.21
CA ASN A 249 34.12 30.87 -11.68
C ASN A 249 35.01 31.87 -10.92
N GLY A 250 35.15 31.71 -9.61
CA GLY A 250 36.07 32.51 -8.79
C GLY A 250 37.53 32.34 -9.23
N LEU A 251 37.98 31.10 -9.41
CA LEU A 251 39.33 30.76 -9.86
C LEU A 251 39.61 31.28 -11.28
N ALA A 252 38.63 31.20 -12.19
CA ALA A 252 38.73 31.72 -13.56
C ALA A 252 39.01 33.23 -13.57
N SER A 253 38.28 33.99 -12.74
CA SER A 253 38.47 35.44 -12.61
C SER A 253 39.85 35.79 -12.06
N HIS A 254 40.30 35.09 -11.01
CA HIS A 254 41.63 35.30 -10.43
C HIS A 254 42.75 34.98 -11.43
N LYS A 255 42.57 33.91 -12.23
CA LYS A 255 43.53 33.50 -13.26
C LYS A 255 43.66 34.56 -14.33
N GLN A 256 42.54 35.07 -14.83
CA GLN A 256 42.54 36.12 -15.85
C GLN A 256 43.23 37.40 -15.37
N ASN A 257 43.03 37.80 -14.11
CA ASN A 257 43.71 38.96 -13.52
C ASN A 257 45.22 38.74 -13.46
N LEU A 258 45.67 37.57 -12.99
CA LEU A 258 47.10 37.26 -12.91
C LEU A 258 47.77 37.17 -14.30
N GLU A 259 47.09 36.62 -15.31
CA GLU A 259 47.59 36.59 -16.69
C GLU A 259 47.77 38.00 -17.26
N ASN A 260 46.85 38.92 -16.93
CA ASN A 260 46.98 40.33 -17.30
C ASN A 260 48.15 41.01 -16.59
N ASP A 261 48.34 40.78 -15.29
CA ASP A 261 49.47 41.31 -14.51
C ASP A 261 50.81 40.82 -15.05
N GLN A 262 50.90 39.54 -15.44
CA GLN A 262 52.10 39.00 -16.08
C GLN A 262 52.41 39.67 -17.42
N ARG A 263 51.40 39.91 -18.27
CA ARG A 263 51.59 40.64 -19.54
C ARG A 263 52.13 42.04 -19.30
N GLN A 264 51.61 42.75 -18.31
CA GLN A 264 52.09 44.09 -17.95
C GLN A 264 53.54 44.06 -17.44
N LEU A 265 53.88 43.10 -16.58
CA LEU A 265 55.26 42.92 -16.08
C LEU A 265 56.23 42.57 -17.20
N GLN A 266 55.84 41.70 -18.14
CA GLN A 266 56.65 41.33 -19.30
C GLN A 266 56.95 42.55 -20.19
N GLN A 267 55.92 43.35 -20.50
CA GLN A 267 56.08 44.59 -21.27
C GLN A 267 57.00 45.60 -20.56
N ALA A 268 56.89 45.73 -19.23
CA ALA A 268 57.74 46.62 -18.44
C ALA A 268 59.22 46.19 -18.44
N ILE A 269 59.49 44.87 -18.48
CA ILE A 269 60.86 44.33 -18.60
C ILE A 269 61.42 44.62 -19.99
N GLU A 270 60.66 44.35 -21.05
CA GLU A 270 61.09 44.58 -22.45
C GLU A 270 61.41 46.06 -22.72
N GLN A 271 60.57 46.98 -22.25
CA GLN A 271 60.82 48.43 -22.40
C GLN A 271 62.14 48.88 -21.76
N ARG A 272 62.50 48.31 -20.61
CA ARG A 272 63.74 48.68 -19.88
C ARG A 272 64.99 47.99 -20.43
N GLN A 273 64.85 46.78 -20.98
CA GLN A 273 65.97 46.09 -21.66
C GLN A 273 66.42 46.81 -22.93
N ILE A 274 65.51 47.50 -23.62
CA ILE A 274 65.85 48.31 -24.80
C ILE A 274 66.73 49.52 -24.42
N GLN A 275 66.57 50.08 -23.21
CA GLN A 275 67.40 51.19 -22.70
C GLN A 275 68.84 50.78 -22.35
N ASP A 276 69.12 49.49 -22.10
CA ASP A 276 70.48 48.98 -21.81
C ASP A 276 71.39 48.90 -23.06
N THR A 277 70.88 49.26 -24.25
CA THR A 277 71.65 49.26 -25.51
C THR A 277 72.56 50.50 -25.66
N ILE A 278 73.08 51.05 -24.56
CA ILE A 278 74.02 52.18 -24.54
C ILE A 278 75.47 51.67 -24.36
N GLY A 279 75.77 50.48 -24.88
CA GLY A 279 77.14 49.95 -24.92
C GLY A 279 78.11 50.81 -25.75
N GLN A 280 77.60 51.55 -26.75
CA GLN A 280 78.43 52.39 -27.61
C GLN A 280 78.92 53.68 -26.93
N ALA A 281 78.13 54.29 -26.04
CA ALA A 281 78.56 55.50 -25.34
C ALA A 281 79.59 55.16 -24.25
N PHE A 282 79.37 54.07 -23.49
CA PHE A 282 80.35 53.57 -22.52
C PHE A 282 81.67 53.16 -23.19
N GLN A 283 81.63 52.43 -24.31
CA GLN A 283 82.83 52.05 -25.05
C GLN A 283 83.61 53.27 -25.58
N LYS A 284 82.91 54.31 -26.06
CA LYS A 284 83.56 55.56 -26.47
C LYS A 284 84.24 56.25 -25.28
N LEU A 285 83.54 56.37 -24.15
CA LEU A 285 84.05 57.01 -22.94
C LEU A 285 85.26 56.25 -22.37
N GLN A 286 85.21 54.91 -22.37
CA GLN A 286 86.30 54.05 -21.95
C GLN A 286 87.51 54.12 -22.90
N ALA A 287 87.28 54.22 -24.21
CA ALA A 287 88.34 54.44 -25.19
C ALA A 287 89.02 55.81 -24.97
N GLU A 288 88.26 56.87 -24.73
CA GLU A 288 88.78 58.21 -24.42
C GLU A 288 89.62 58.24 -23.15
N TYR A 289 89.14 57.59 -22.07
CA TYR A 289 89.89 57.42 -20.83
C TYR A 289 91.20 56.65 -21.05
N SER A 290 91.17 55.53 -21.80
CA SER A 290 92.38 54.75 -22.08
C SER A 290 93.42 55.53 -22.89
N LYS A 291 92.97 56.35 -23.85
CA LYS A 291 93.82 57.21 -24.67
C LYS A 291 94.47 58.31 -23.85
N ALA A 292 93.71 58.99 -23.00
CA ALA A 292 94.24 59.99 -22.07
C ALA A 292 95.24 59.38 -21.08
N ASN A 293 94.98 58.15 -20.61
CA ASN A 293 95.88 57.46 -19.69
C ASN A 293 97.18 56.99 -20.36
N ALA A 294 97.13 56.59 -21.63
CA ALA A 294 98.34 56.31 -22.42
C ALA A 294 99.22 57.56 -22.59
N GLN A 295 98.59 58.71 -22.92
CA GLN A 295 99.29 60.00 -23.01
C GLN A 295 99.96 60.40 -21.69
N LYS A 296 99.31 60.10 -20.55
CA LYS A 296 99.88 60.33 -19.22
C LYS A 296 101.15 59.51 -19.00
N ASN A 297 101.10 58.23 -19.37
CA ASN A 297 102.24 57.33 -19.22
C ASN A 297 103.43 57.74 -20.10
N ASP A 298 103.17 58.24 -21.30
CA ASP A 298 104.22 58.74 -22.18
C ASP A 298 104.85 60.03 -21.65
N LEU A 299 104.04 60.98 -21.15
CA LEU A 299 104.54 62.18 -20.47
C LEU A 299 105.35 61.85 -19.21
N LEU A 300 104.95 60.82 -18.44
CA LEU A 300 105.71 60.34 -17.28
C LEU A 300 107.06 59.74 -17.69
N LYS A 301 107.15 59.00 -18.79
CA LYS A 301 108.43 58.50 -19.33
C LYS A 301 109.34 59.65 -19.70
N GLU A 302 108.81 60.66 -20.40
CA GLU A 302 109.58 61.86 -20.77
C GLU A 302 110.09 62.61 -19.53
N LEU A 303 109.23 62.78 -18.52
CA LEU A 303 109.60 63.39 -17.25
C LEU A 303 110.71 62.59 -16.54
N THR A 304 110.64 61.26 -16.57
CA THR A 304 111.66 60.37 -15.98
C THR A 304 113.00 60.51 -16.70
N VAL A 305 113.00 60.63 -18.03
CA VAL A 305 114.22 60.86 -18.82
C VAL A 305 114.84 62.23 -18.51
N ILE A 306 114.03 63.28 -18.38
CA ILE A 306 114.52 64.62 -18.00
C ILE A 306 115.03 64.61 -16.56
N GLN A 307 114.35 63.93 -15.65
CA GLN A 307 114.79 63.77 -14.26
C GLN A 307 116.14 63.04 -14.20
N GLY A 308 116.32 61.96 -14.97
CA GLY A 308 117.60 61.26 -15.09
C GLY A 308 118.73 62.14 -15.64
N LYS A 309 118.44 63.07 -16.55
CA LYS A 309 119.42 64.08 -17.02
C LYS A 309 119.80 65.07 -15.93
N ILE A 310 118.85 65.49 -15.10
CA ILE A 310 119.09 66.37 -13.93
C ILE A 310 119.95 65.63 -12.89
N ASP A 311 119.66 64.36 -12.64
CA ASP A 311 120.39 63.53 -11.67
C ASP A 311 121.83 63.22 -12.14
N LEU A 312 122.04 63.04 -13.45
CA LEU A 312 123.37 62.92 -14.08
C LEU A 312 124.22 64.20 -13.94
N ASP A 313 123.59 65.37 -14.01
CA ASP A 313 124.27 66.65 -13.82
C ASP A 313 124.63 66.89 -12.34
N LEU A 314 123.78 66.43 -11.40
CA LEU A 314 124.04 66.51 -9.96
C LEU A 314 125.13 65.53 -9.50
N THR A 315 125.20 64.33 -10.09
CA THR A 315 126.26 63.34 -9.83
C THR A 315 127.62 63.77 -10.37
N LYS A 316 127.68 64.42 -11.55
CA LYS A 316 128.92 65.03 -12.08
C LYS A 316 129.50 66.12 -11.17
N ASN A 317 128.65 66.80 -10.41
CA ASN A 317 129.04 67.87 -9.49
C ASN A 317 129.31 67.38 -8.05
N GLY A 318 129.55 66.07 -7.86
CA GLY A 318 130.00 65.50 -6.57
C GLY A 318 128.92 65.40 -5.48
N LYS A 319 127.62 65.47 -5.83
CA LYS A 319 126.48 65.39 -4.89
C LYS A 319 125.73 64.06 -5.00
N THR A 320 126.44 62.94 -4.97
CA THR A 320 125.87 61.58 -5.05
C THR A 320 124.89 61.29 -3.92
N ASP A 321 125.17 61.73 -2.69
CA ASP A 321 124.34 61.44 -1.53
C ASP A 321 122.98 62.15 -1.58
N LEU A 322 122.92 63.34 -2.19
CA LEU A 322 121.68 64.11 -2.35
C LEU A 322 120.74 63.46 -3.39
N VAL A 323 121.31 62.92 -4.48
CA VAL A 323 120.56 62.21 -5.53
C VAL A 323 120.03 60.88 -5.00
N TRP A 324 120.83 60.14 -4.23
CA TRP A 324 120.37 58.92 -3.56
C TRP A 324 119.19 59.22 -2.62
N ALA A 325 119.31 60.25 -1.78
CA ALA A 325 118.26 60.62 -0.84
C ALA A 325 116.97 61.08 -1.56
N GLN A 326 117.08 61.84 -2.65
CA GLN A 326 115.91 62.24 -3.46
C GLN A 326 115.22 61.07 -4.16
N ASN A 327 115.99 60.12 -4.70
CA ASN A 327 115.43 58.92 -5.31
C ASN A 327 114.78 58.02 -4.27
N LYS A 328 115.41 57.85 -3.11
CA LYS A 328 114.84 57.08 -2.00
C LYS A 328 113.56 57.72 -1.44
N LYS A 329 113.50 59.05 -1.33
CA LYS A 329 112.26 59.78 -0.99
C LYS A 329 111.14 59.48 -1.98
N THR A 330 111.44 59.49 -3.28
CA THR A 330 110.45 59.27 -4.33
C THR A 330 109.95 57.83 -4.34
N GLU A 331 110.84 56.86 -4.10
CA GLU A 331 110.50 55.44 -3.93
C GLU A 331 109.56 55.23 -2.72
N ILE A 332 109.88 55.82 -1.56
CA ILE A 332 109.06 55.71 -0.35
C ILE A 332 107.68 56.35 -0.56
N LEU A 333 107.59 57.50 -1.24
CA LEU A 333 106.31 58.14 -1.55
C LEU A 333 105.42 57.28 -2.45
N ASN A 334 106.00 56.61 -3.45
CA ASN A 334 105.26 55.70 -4.31
C ASN A 334 104.78 54.46 -3.54
N ASN A 335 105.62 53.89 -2.69
CA ASN A 335 105.24 52.76 -1.83
C ASN A 335 104.13 53.14 -0.85
N LEU A 336 104.21 54.32 -0.23
CA LEU A 336 103.14 54.86 0.64
C LEU A 336 101.82 55.00 -0.10
N LYS A 337 101.85 55.49 -1.35
CA LYS A 337 100.65 55.65 -2.17
C LYS A 337 100.01 54.31 -2.54
N ASP A 338 100.83 53.30 -2.87
CA ASP A 338 100.33 51.95 -3.14
C ASP A 338 99.75 51.29 -1.87
N LEU A 339 100.44 51.40 -0.74
CA LEU A 339 99.94 50.93 0.56
C LEU A 339 98.62 51.60 0.96
N GLN A 340 98.47 52.91 0.75
CA GLN A 340 97.21 53.62 1.01
C GLN A 340 96.06 53.07 0.15
N ASN A 341 96.29 52.80 -1.13
CA ASN A 341 95.29 52.16 -2.00
C ASN A 341 94.94 50.74 -1.52
N GLN A 342 95.94 49.96 -1.10
CA GLN A 342 95.71 48.62 -0.55
C GLN A 342 94.90 48.67 0.77
N ILE A 343 95.16 49.64 1.65
CA ILE A 343 94.39 49.87 2.89
C ILE A 343 92.94 50.23 2.56
N ILE A 344 92.70 51.16 1.63
CA ILE A 344 91.33 51.55 1.23
C ILE A 344 90.56 50.35 0.68
N ASN A 345 91.18 49.59 -0.23
CA ASN A 345 90.56 48.39 -0.80
C ASN A 345 90.25 47.32 0.25
N ASN A 346 91.15 47.13 1.23
CA ASN A 346 90.96 46.15 2.28
C ASN A 346 89.91 46.62 3.33
N LYS A 347 89.82 47.93 3.63
CA LYS A 347 88.71 48.50 4.43
C LYS A 347 87.35 48.31 3.78
N ASN A 348 87.26 48.51 2.46
CA ASN A 348 86.03 48.25 1.71
C ASN A 348 85.66 46.76 1.71
N LEU A 349 86.64 45.85 1.68
CA LEU A 349 86.40 44.42 1.84
C LEU A 349 85.88 44.06 3.24
N ILE A 350 86.48 44.63 4.30
CA ILE A 350 86.03 44.47 5.69
C ILE A 350 84.57 44.93 5.83
N GLY A 351 84.22 46.09 5.26
CA GLY A 351 82.84 46.62 5.29
C GLY A 351 81.83 45.69 4.59
N ARG A 352 82.18 45.17 3.41
CA ARG A 352 81.33 44.21 2.68
C ARG A 352 81.12 42.91 3.44
N LEU A 353 82.21 42.32 3.97
CA LEU A 353 82.15 41.09 4.75
C LEU A 353 81.33 41.28 6.04
N ASN A 354 81.43 42.44 6.69
CA ASN A 354 80.62 42.76 7.87
C ASN A 354 79.12 42.88 7.56
N ASN A 355 78.77 43.49 6.43
CA ASN A 355 77.38 43.60 5.99
C ASN A 355 76.78 42.22 5.65
N GLN A 356 77.55 41.36 4.99
CA GLN A 356 77.12 39.98 4.73
C GLN A 356 76.96 39.18 6.03
N LEU A 357 77.88 39.37 6.98
CA LEU A 357 77.82 38.70 8.27
C LEU A 357 76.61 39.15 9.10
N THR A 358 76.28 40.44 9.09
CA THR A 358 75.08 40.97 9.77
C THR A 358 73.79 40.47 9.13
N GLU A 359 73.68 40.48 7.80
CA GLU A 359 72.52 39.92 7.08
C GLU A 359 72.31 38.43 7.43
N LYS A 360 73.38 37.64 7.39
CA LYS A 360 73.32 36.21 7.71
C LYS A 360 72.99 35.95 9.18
N THR A 361 73.46 36.79 10.10
CA THR A 361 73.11 36.72 11.52
C THR A 361 71.63 37.03 11.77
N VAL A 362 71.04 37.98 11.03
CA VAL A 362 69.59 38.25 11.09
C VAL A 362 68.79 37.07 10.55
N THR A 363 69.22 36.45 9.45
CA THR A 363 68.56 35.23 8.95
C THR A 363 68.64 34.08 9.93
N GLN A 364 69.75 33.96 10.68
CA GLN A 364 69.90 32.95 11.73
C GLN A 364 68.90 33.17 12.86
N GLN A 365 68.65 34.42 13.27
CA GLN A 365 67.65 34.74 14.30
C GLN A 365 66.22 34.41 13.85
N GLY A 366 65.84 34.75 12.60
CA GLY A 366 64.51 34.40 12.09
C GLY A 366 64.26 32.89 12.06
N ILE A 367 65.27 32.12 11.64
CA ILE A 367 65.28 30.66 11.68
C ILE A 367 65.11 30.16 13.13
N LEU A 368 65.84 30.70 14.10
CA LEU A 368 65.68 30.32 15.51
C LEU A 368 64.26 30.60 16.06
N ASP A 369 63.62 31.68 15.64
CA ASP A 369 62.25 32.00 16.05
C ASP A 369 61.22 31.05 15.43
N ASP A 370 61.40 30.66 14.16
CA ASP A 370 60.57 29.65 13.50
C ASP A 370 60.69 28.28 14.19
N TYR A 371 61.88 27.90 14.66
CA TYR A 371 62.06 26.68 15.43
C TYR A 371 61.34 26.71 16.78
N ARG A 372 61.37 27.83 17.50
CA ARG A 372 60.63 27.98 18.76
C ARG A 372 59.13 27.81 18.57
N ARG A 373 58.58 28.31 17.44
CA ARG A 373 57.17 28.08 17.07
C ARG A 373 56.89 26.61 16.79
N LEU A 374 57.73 25.96 16.01
CA LEU A 374 57.61 24.53 15.69
C LEU A 374 57.69 23.65 16.95
N GLN A 375 58.49 24.05 17.94
CA GLN A 375 58.59 23.38 19.24
C GLN A 375 57.31 23.54 20.07
N GLN A 376 56.66 24.71 20.02
CA GLN A 376 55.35 24.91 20.65
C GLN A 376 54.27 24.02 20.01
N ASP A 377 54.23 23.96 18.68
CA ASP A 377 53.28 23.13 17.94
C ASP A 377 53.43 21.63 18.29
N LEU A 378 54.67 21.16 18.44
CA LEU A 378 54.97 19.79 18.84
C LEU A 378 54.50 19.49 20.28
N LEU A 379 54.72 20.43 21.20
CA LEU A 379 54.24 20.31 22.59
C LEU A 379 52.71 20.23 22.66
N GLU A 380 52.01 21.01 21.82
CA GLU A 380 50.55 21.01 21.75
C GLU A 380 50.01 19.69 21.16
N ALA A 381 50.65 19.18 20.11
CA ALA A 381 50.34 17.88 19.54
C ALA A 381 50.56 16.73 20.54
N GLN A 382 51.63 16.81 21.34
CA GLN A 382 51.94 15.82 22.38
C GLN A 382 50.90 15.82 23.52
N LYS A 383 50.43 16.99 23.95
CA LYS A 383 49.34 17.11 24.95
C LYS A 383 48.06 16.43 24.47
N LYS A 384 47.69 16.62 23.21
CA LYS A 384 46.51 15.98 22.59
C LYS A 384 46.64 14.45 22.57
N LEU A 385 47.83 13.92 22.32
CA LEU A 385 48.08 12.47 22.31
C LEU A 385 48.01 11.83 23.70
N SER A 386 48.47 12.54 24.75
CA SER A 386 48.51 12.03 26.13
C SER A 386 47.14 11.82 26.79
N GLN A 387 46.06 12.36 26.20
CA GLN A 387 44.69 12.22 26.71
C GLN A 387 43.99 10.92 26.29
N ASN A 388 44.53 10.20 25.29
CA ASN A 388 44.00 8.91 24.85
C ASN A 388 44.73 7.77 25.60
N GLU A 389 44.09 7.24 26.65
CA GLU A 389 44.66 6.20 27.51
C GLU A 389 44.84 4.84 26.80
N ILE A 390 46.07 4.51 26.39
CA ILE A 390 46.51 3.12 26.19
C ILE A 390 47.90 2.91 26.83
N PHE A 391 47.97 1.95 27.75
CA PHE A 391 49.06 1.64 28.70
C PHE A 391 50.44 1.32 28.09
N THR A 392 50.62 1.32 26.77
CA THR A 392 51.90 1.16 26.05
C THR A 392 52.68 2.46 25.83
N PHE A 393 52.06 3.63 26.05
CA PHE A 393 52.67 4.94 25.79
C PHE A 393 53.57 5.50 26.91
N GLY A 394 53.54 4.95 28.13
CA GLY A 394 54.29 5.49 29.27
C GLY A 394 55.82 5.54 29.07
N LYS A 395 56.40 4.53 28.41
CA LYS A 395 57.85 4.51 28.09
C LYS A 395 58.23 5.46 26.94
N ILE A 396 57.31 5.66 25.99
CA ILE A 396 57.52 6.59 24.86
C ILE A 396 57.44 8.03 25.36
N SER A 397 56.52 8.33 26.27
CA SER A 397 56.39 9.65 26.89
C SER A 397 57.60 10.05 27.72
N SER A 398 58.28 9.11 28.40
CA SER A 398 59.49 9.45 29.17
C SER A 398 60.69 9.74 28.26
N HIS A 399 60.86 8.96 27.17
CA HIS A 399 61.90 9.25 26.17
C HIS A 399 61.62 10.56 25.41
N LEU A 400 60.36 10.89 25.13
CA LEU A 400 60.00 12.18 24.54
C LEU A 400 60.34 13.36 25.47
N ASN A 401 60.10 13.24 26.78
CA ASN A 401 60.49 14.27 27.74
C ASN A 401 62.01 14.41 27.87
N ASP A 402 62.75 13.29 27.88
CA ASP A 402 64.22 13.32 27.92
C ASP A 402 64.81 13.97 26.66
N LEU A 403 64.22 13.66 25.49
CA LEU A 403 64.58 14.30 24.23
C LEU A 403 64.31 15.81 24.24
N TYR A 404 63.19 16.23 24.84
CA TYR A 404 62.85 17.64 25.01
C TYR A 404 63.88 18.37 25.88
N GLN A 405 64.26 17.79 27.02
CA GLN A 405 65.30 18.36 27.88
C GLN A 405 66.66 18.45 27.17
N LYS A 406 67.05 17.42 26.41
CA LYS A 406 68.27 17.43 25.60
C LYS A 406 68.24 18.52 24.51
N GLN A 407 67.09 18.74 23.87
CA GLN A 407 66.92 19.84 22.90
C GLN A 407 67.00 21.22 23.55
N GLU A 408 66.39 21.40 24.73
CA GLU A 408 66.43 22.66 25.46
C GLU A 408 67.85 23.00 25.94
N GLN A 409 68.60 22.01 26.43
CA GLN A 409 70.02 22.16 26.77
C GLN A 409 70.88 22.45 25.53
N PHE A 410 70.61 21.81 24.39
CA PHE A 410 71.30 22.07 23.14
C PHE A 410 71.11 23.54 22.70
N LEU A 411 69.88 24.06 22.76
CA LEU A 411 69.57 25.46 22.44
C LEU A 411 70.27 26.43 23.38
N ALA A 412 70.22 26.18 24.69
CA ALA A 412 70.89 27.03 25.68
C ALA A 412 72.41 27.05 25.51
N THR A 413 73.01 25.94 25.07
CA THR A 413 74.44 25.86 24.75
C THR A 413 74.76 26.63 23.48
N LEU A 414 73.86 26.58 22.50
CA LEU A 414 73.99 27.25 21.20
C LEU A 414 73.88 28.78 21.29
N GLU A 415 73.04 29.29 22.18
CA GLU A 415 72.92 30.73 22.47
C GLU A 415 74.15 31.31 23.19
N LYS A 416 74.99 30.47 23.82
CA LYS A 416 76.12 30.89 24.66
C LYS A 416 77.49 30.75 23.99
N ILE A 417 77.57 30.31 22.74
CA ILE A 417 78.85 30.05 22.07
C ILE A 417 79.60 31.35 21.77
N THR A 418 80.80 31.47 22.32
CA THR A 418 81.74 32.53 21.96
C THR A 418 83.08 32.01 21.41
N GLU A 419 83.40 30.72 21.57
CA GLU A 419 84.72 30.15 21.25
C GLU A 419 84.67 28.87 20.38
N LEU A 420 85.71 28.67 19.56
CA LEU A 420 85.83 27.59 18.57
C LEU A 420 85.86 26.17 19.18
N GLY A 421 86.29 26.02 20.44
CA GLY A 421 86.39 24.73 21.14
C GLY A 421 85.04 24.12 21.56
N GLN A 422 84.01 24.96 21.73
CA GLN A 422 82.67 24.54 22.18
C GLN A 422 81.83 23.90 21.06
N LEU A 423 82.30 23.97 19.80
CA LEU A 423 81.64 23.45 18.60
C LEU A 423 81.68 21.92 18.49
N ALA A 424 82.75 21.28 18.96
CA ALA A 424 82.87 19.82 18.91
C ALA A 424 81.85 19.13 19.83
N GLU A 425 81.58 19.75 20.99
CA GLU A 425 80.62 19.26 21.97
C GLU A 425 79.18 19.40 21.47
N LEU A 426 78.86 20.51 20.80
CA LEU A 426 77.58 20.69 20.11
C LEU A 426 77.35 19.69 18.98
N LYS A 427 78.38 19.37 18.19
CA LYS A 427 78.28 18.36 17.14
C LYS A 427 77.94 16.99 17.74
N HIS A 428 78.55 16.64 18.88
CA HIS A 428 78.22 15.41 19.60
C HIS A 428 76.79 15.41 20.15
N GLN A 429 76.33 16.53 20.74
CA GLN A 429 74.96 16.66 21.24
C GLN A 429 73.92 16.56 20.11
N ALA A 430 74.16 17.21 18.97
CA ALA A 430 73.30 17.13 17.80
C ALA A 430 73.20 15.70 17.24
N GLN A 431 74.32 14.98 17.20
CA GLN A 431 74.34 13.57 16.77
C GLN A 431 73.60 12.65 17.75
N ALA A 432 73.71 12.88 19.05
CA ALA A 432 72.99 12.11 20.06
C ALA A 432 71.47 12.31 19.96
N ILE A 433 71.02 13.55 19.80
CA ILE A 433 69.60 13.87 19.59
C ILE A 433 69.07 13.22 18.31
N ALA A 434 69.84 13.27 17.20
CA ALA A 434 69.45 12.65 15.95
C ALA A 434 69.30 11.11 16.06
N GLN A 435 70.15 10.45 16.85
CA GLN A 435 70.06 9.00 17.08
C GLN A 435 68.82 8.62 17.91
N GLU A 436 68.47 9.38 18.95
CA GLU A 436 67.27 9.12 19.74
C GLU A 436 65.97 9.37 18.97
N ILE A 437 65.93 10.43 18.15
CA ILE A 437 64.81 10.67 17.23
C ILE A 437 64.63 9.47 16.29
N LYS A 438 65.73 8.95 15.72
CA LYS A 438 65.71 7.79 14.82
C LYS A 438 65.18 6.53 15.52
N TRP A 439 65.55 6.30 16.77
CA TRP A 439 65.03 5.18 17.58
C TRP A 439 63.52 5.33 17.85
N LEU A 440 63.06 6.52 18.25
CA LEU A 440 61.63 6.81 18.51
C LEU A 440 60.78 6.62 17.24
N THR A 441 61.29 7.05 16.09
CA THR A 441 60.61 6.93 14.79
C THR A 441 60.32 5.47 14.44
N HIS A 442 61.31 4.59 14.61
CA HIS A 442 61.18 3.16 14.36
C HIS A 442 60.16 2.49 15.31
N LYS A 443 60.13 2.92 16.58
CA LYS A 443 59.20 2.42 17.60
C LYS A 443 57.74 2.87 17.37
N LEU A 444 57.53 4.07 16.82
CA LEU A 444 56.19 4.61 16.52
C LEU A 444 55.62 4.04 15.22
N SER A 445 56.46 3.74 14.21
CA SER A 445 56.02 3.13 12.95
C SER A 445 55.51 1.70 13.10
N GLU A 446 55.95 0.95 14.12
CA GLU A 446 55.51 -0.44 14.37
C GLU A 446 54.05 -0.54 14.88
N ASN A 447 53.47 0.53 15.45
CA ASN A 447 52.18 0.48 16.18
C ASN A 447 50.97 1.08 15.42
N GLY A 448 51.06 1.30 14.11
CA GLY A 448 49.90 1.36 13.19
C GLY A 448 48.67 2.21 13.57
N SER A 449 48.84 3.44 14.05
CA SER A 449 47.72 4.38 14.29
C SER A 449 47.79 5.61 13.36
N SER A 450 46.64 6.07 12.85
CA SER A 450 46.52 7.18 11.87
C SER A 450 46.96 8.56 12.41
N ASP A 451 47.05 8.72 13.73
CA ASP A 451 47.55 9.95 14.38
C ASP A 451 49.08 10.13 14.25
N SER A 452 49.80 9.10 13.78
CA SER A 452 51.25 9.14 13.54
C SER A 452 51.68 10.09 12.41
N SER A 453 50.79 10.40 11.46
CA SER A 453 51.12 11.17 10.25
C SER A 453 51.41 12.65 10.53
N ALA A 454 50.78 13.26 11.54
CA ALA A 454 51.02 14.65 11.92
C ALA A 454 52.39 14.83 12.60
N LEU A 455 52.77 13.88 13.47
CA LEU A 455 54.08 13.84 14.13
C LEU A 455 55.21 13.65 13.10
N ILE A 456 55.02 12.77 12.11
CA ILE A 456 56.00 12.54 11.04
C ILE A 456 56.21 13.81 10.20
N LYS A 457 55.15 14.56 9.88
CA LYS A 457 55.26 15.83 9.12
C LYS A 457 55.95 16.94 9.90
N ILE A 458 55.69 17.07 11.20
CA ILE A 458 56.39 18.02 12.07
C ILE A 458 57.87 17.64 12.19
N GLN A 459 58.17 16.34 12.24
CA GLN A 459 59.53 15.80 12.28
C GLN A 459 60.31 16.02 10.97
N GLU A 460 59.69 15.87 9.80
CA GLU A 460 60.34 16.19 8.51
C GLU A 460 60.73 17.67 8.42
N LYS A 461 59.85 18.57 8.89
CA LYS A 461 60.15 20.01 8.97
C LYS A 461 61.30 20.31 9.94
N LEU A 462 61.38 19.60 11.06
CA LEU A 462 62.46 19.76 12.03
C LEU A 462 63.82 19.26 11.48
N ASN A 463 63.81 18.18 10.69
CA ASN A 463 65.00 17.70 9.99
C ASN A 463 65.46 18.66 8.88
N GLN A 464 64.53 19.21 8.08
CA GLN A 464 64.84 20.24 7.08
C GLN A 464 65.39 21.52 7.71
N PHE A 465 64.87 21.87 8.90
CA PHE A 465 65.37 23.01 9.66
C PHE A 465 66.81 22.80 10.12
N LEU A 466 67.13 21.66 10.72
CA LEU A 466 68.48 21.34 11.21
C LEU A 466 69.52 21.39 10.08
N THR A 467 69.21 20.85 8.89
CA THR A 467 70.13 20.91 7.74
C THR A 467 70.31 22.33 7.21
N SER A 468 69.25 23.14 7.15
CA SER A 468 69.35 24.56 6.74
C SER A 468 70.13 25.41 7.74
N LYS A 469 70.07 25.06 9.04
CA LYS A 469 70.81 25.73 10.10
C LYS A 469 72.29 25.38 10.06
N ASP A 470 72.64 24.11 9.84
CA ASP A 470 74.03 23.66 9.73
C ASP A 470 74.76 24.34 8.55
N SER A 471 74.10 24.51 7.40
CA SER A 471 74.69 25.24 6.28
C SER A 471 74.89 26.73 6.60
N LEU A 472 73.92 27.36 7.26
CA LEU A 472 74.01 28.78 7.62
C LEU A 472 75.08 29.06 8.66
N VAL A 473 75.26 28.17 9.65
CA VAL A 473 76.33 28.27 10.66
C VAL A 473 77.71 28.16 10.01
N ASN A 474 77.87 27.24 9.05
CA ASN A 474 79.13 27.12 8.31
C ASN A 474 79.41 28.37 7.45
N GLU A 475 78.42 28.91 6.76
CA GLU A 475 78.56 30.14 5.98
C GLU A 475 78.92 31.35 6.85
N ILE A 476 78.28 31.51 8.01
CA ILE A 476 78.62 32.58 8.98
C ILE A 476 80.06 32.41 9.47
N GLN A 477 80.50 31.17 9.72
CA GLN A 477 81.85 30.87 10.17
C GLN A 477 82.92 31.19 9.11
N GLU A 478 82.67 30.84 7.84
CA GLU A 478 83.55 31.20 6.72
C GLU A 478 83.63 32.72 6.54
N LEU A 479 82.51 33.43 6.64
CA LEU A 479 82.48 34.89 6.54
C LEU A 479 83.19 35.56 7.73
N LYS A 480 83.01 35.04 8.95
CA LYS A 480 83.65 35.58 10.15
C LYS A 480 85.17 35.40 10.12
N THR A 481 85.64 34.23 9.67
CA THR A 481 87.07 33.95 9.51
C THR A 481 87.68 34.81 8.40
N ALA A 482 87.00 34.96 7.26
CA ALA A 482 87.42 35.86 6.19
C ALA A 482 87.48 37.33 6.64
N TRP A 483 86.49 37.79 7.41
CA TRP A 483 86.44 39.14 7.97
C TRP A 483 87.59 39.42 8.94
N GLU A 484 87.87 38.50 9.88
CA GLU A 484 88.96 38.66 10.84
C GLU A 484 90.33 38.64 10.13
N THR A 485 90.48 37.79 9.11
CA THR A 485 91.70 37.72 8.29
C THR A 485 91.92 39.01 7.50
N ALA A 486 90.87 39.56 6.90
CA ALA A 486 90.92 40.84 6.19
C ALA A 486 91.28 42.00 7.13
N LYS A 487 90.73 41.98 8.36
CA LYS A 487 91.01 42.95 9.42
C LYS A 487 92.46 42.89 9.90
N GLN A 488 93.00 41.70 10.16
CA GLN A 488 94.42 41.50 10.49
C GLN A 488 95.34 41.98 9.35
N LYS A 489 95.00 41.66 8.11
CA LYS A 489 95.74 42.15 6.94
C LYS A 489 95.70 43.67 6.84
N ASN A 490 94.56 44.32 7.13
CA ASN A 490 94.46 45.78 7.12
C ASN A 490 95.34 46.41 8.20
N HIS A 491 95.36 45.83 9.40
CA HIS A 491 96.22 46.28 10.48
C HIS A 491 97.71 46.18 10.10
N PHE A 492 98.12 45.06 9.50
CA PHE A 492 99.49 44.89 8.99
C PHE A 492 99.87 45.94 7.93
N LEU A 493 98.94 46.23 6.99
CA LEU A 493 99.17 47.26 5.97
C LEU A 493 99.29 48.66 6.58
N GLU A 494 98.48 48.99 7.59
CA GLU A 494 98.58 50.25 8.33
C GLU A 494 99.94 50.38 9.05
N GLU A 495 100.41 49.32 9.72
CA GLU A 495 101.75 49.32 10.35
C GLU A 495 102.89 49.52 9.35
N GLN A 496 102.80 48.90 8.15
CA GLN A 496 103.79 49.11 7.09
C GLN A 496 103.75 50.54 6.56
N SER A 497 102.56 51.12 6.41
CA SER A 497 102.38 52.52 6.01
C SER A 497 103.03 53.46 7.02
N ASP A 498 102.86 53.20 8.32
CA ASP A 498 103.48 54.01 9.38
C ASP A 498 105.02 53.90 9.39
N LYS A 499 105.57 52.71 9.11
CA LYS A 499 107.03 52.51 8.98
C LYS A 499 107.60 53.34 7.83
N TYR A 500 107.00 53.27 6.66
CA TYR A 500 107.43 54.07 5.50
C TYR A 500 107.26 55.58 5.74
N ALA A 501 106.22 56.00 6.47
CA ALA A 501 106.02 57.41 6.83
C ALA A 501 107.12 57.93 7.79
N LEU A 502 107.58 57.09 8.73
CA LEU A 502 108.73 57.39 9.60
C LEU A 502 110.04 57.44 8.83
N GLU A 503 110.25 56.52 7.88
CA GLU A 503 111.44 56.48 7.02
C GLU A 503 111.49 57.70 6.09
N LEU A 504 110.35 58.11 5.54
CA LEU A 504 110.21 59.35 4.76
C LEU A 504 110.67 60.57 5.56
N LYS A 505 110.20 60.71 6.81
CA LYS A 505 110.59 61.83 7.69
C LYS A 505 112.10 61.91 7.91
N LYS A 506 112.78 60.76 8.08
CA LYS A 506 114.23 60.70 8.27
C LYS A 506 114.99 61.18 7.03
N ILE A 507 114.59 60.72 5.85
CA ILE A 507 115.21 61.11 4.58
C ILE A 507 114.92 62.58 4.26
N GLU A 508 113.74 63.09 4.60
CA GLU A 508 113.41 64.52 4.44
C GLU A 508 114.27 65.41 5.33
N THR A 509 114.60 64.99 6.56
CA THR A 509 115.56 65.70 7.42
C THR A 509 116.99 65.68 6.87
N GLU A 510 117.43 64.58 6.26
CA GLU A 510 118.77 64.46 5.65
C GLU A 510 118.92 65.34 4.40
N ILE A 511 117.89 65.42 3.55
CA ILE A 511 117.88 66.28 2.35
C ILE A 511 117.93 67.77 2.73
N SER A 512 117.31 68.15 3.85
CA SER A 512 117.21 69.54 4.29
C SER A 512 118.55 70.12 4.76
N GLN A 513 119.50 69.29 5.19
CA GLN A 513 120.80 69.71 5.76
C GLN A 513 121.90 69.94 4.71
N SER A 514 121.68 69.59 3.44
CA SER A 514 122.72 69.52 2.40
C SER A 514 122.59 70.56 1.27
N GLN A 515 122.07 71.76 1.56
CA GLN A 515 121.88 72.78 0.53
C GLN A 515 122.96 73.88 0.52
N SER A 516 123.84 73.83 -0.47
CA SER A 516 124.30 75.05 -1.16
C SER A 516 124.72 74.78 -2.61
N SER A 517 124.03 75.49 -3.51
CA SER A 517 124.41 76.09 -4.79
C SER A 517 125.10 75.26 -5.88
N GLY A 518 124.60 75.38 -7.12
CA GLY A 518 125.20 74.83 -8.34
C GLY A 518 124.44 75.23 -9.62
N SER A 519 125.10 76.08 -10.41
CA SER A 519 125.13 76.37 -11.87
C SER A 519 123.85 76.60 -12.73
N GLU A 520 124.03 77.42 -13.79
CA GLU A 520 123.04 77.91 -14.76
C GLU A 520 122.40 76.86 -15.68
N ILE A 521 122.99 75.66 -15.80
CA ILE A 521 122.43 74.54 -16.58
C ILE A 521 121.08 74.06 -16.00
N LYS A 522 120.84 74.33 -14.71
CA LYS A 522 119.64 73.94 -13.96
C LYS A 522 118.35 74.60 -14.47
N LYS A 523 118.39 75.84 -14.98
CA LYS A 523 117.16 76.60 -15.32
C LYS A 523 116.42 76.07 -16.54
N GLU A 524 117.14 75.61 -17.57
CA GLU A 524 116.51 75.15 -18.82
C GLU A 524 115.83 73.78 -18.65
N LEU A 525 116.51 72.83 -17.99
CA LEU A 525 115.94 71.51 -17.68
C LEU A 525 114.79 71.60 -16.67
N LEU A 526 114.85 72.53 -15.70
CA LEU A 526 113.72 72.81 -14.80
C LEU A 526 112.51 73.36 -15.53
N LYS A 527 112.69 74.20 -16.55
CA LYS A 527 111.59 74.78 -17.34
C LYS A 527 110.91 73.72 -18.22
N GLN A 528 111.69 72.79 -18.81
CA GLN A 528 111.14 71.64 -19.54
C GLN A 528 110.37 70.69 -18.62
N LYS A 529 110.91 70.40 -17.42
CA LYS A 529 110.21 69.64 -16.39
C LYS A 529 108.89 70.30 -15.97
N GLN A 530 108.89 71.60 -15.73
CA GLN A 530 107.70 72.34 -15.30
C GLN A 530 106.60 72.39 -16.37
N ASN A 531 106.97 72.45 -17.67
CA ASN A 531 105.99 72.34 -18.77
C ASN A 531 105.36 70.95 -18.87
N LEU A 532 106.14 69.88 -18.66
CA LEU A 532 105.62 68.51 -18.60
C LEU A 532 104.73 68.29 -17.37
N GLU A 533 105.10 68.85 -16.20
CA GLU A 533 104.29 68.81 -14.98
C GLU A 533 102.93 69.51 -15.16
N ASN A 534 102.91 70.69 -15.80
CA ASN A 534 101.68 71.40 -16.12
C ASN A 534 100.79 70.62 -17.12
N SER A 535 101.40 69.93 -18.07
CA SER A 535 100.68 69.11 -19.05
C SER A 535 100.09 67.86 -18.39
N LEU A 536 100.82 67.24 -17.46
CA LEU A 536 100.33 66.15 -16.61
C LEU A 536 99.20 66.61 -15.69
N ALA A 537 99.25 67.83 -15.14
CA ALA A 537 98.19 68.37 -14.30
C ALA A 537 96.87 68.49 -15.05
N LYS A 538 96.87 69.11 -16.25
CA LYS A 538 95.67 69.21 -17.11
C LYS A 538 95.12 67.85 -17.53
N LEU A 539 96.01 66.90 -17.84
CA LEU A 539 95.60 65.56 -18.24
C LEU A 539 95.00 64.76 -17.07
N ASN A 540 95.52 64.95 -15.84
CA ASN A 540 94.93 64.36 -14.64
C ASN A 540 93.55 64.95 -14.32
N GLU A 541 93.33 66.24 -14.56
CA GLU A 541 92.01 66.87 -14.41
C GLU A 541 90.99 66.27 -15.40
N ASN A 542 91.35 66.14 -16.67
CA ASN A 542 90.52 65.47 -17.68
C ASN A 542 90.25 63.99 -17.36
N LEU A 543 91.25 63.26 -16.88
CA LEU A 543 91.08 61.88 -16.43
C LEU A 543 90.13 61.79 -15.24
N GLY A 544 90.17 62.76 -14.32
CA GLY A 544 89.23 62.87 -13.20
C GLY A 544 87.78 63.00 -13.68
N VAL A 545 87.52 63.92 -14.62
CA VAL A 545 86.17 64.13 -15.19
C VAL A 545 85.67 62.88 -15.94
N LEU A 546 86.51 62.27 -16.78
CA LEU A 546 86.15 61.05 -17.51
C LEU A 546 85.89 59.87 -16.57
N GLN A 547 86.61 59.79 -15.46
CA GLN A 547 86.39 58.76 -14.46
C GLN A 547 85.07 58.96 -13.69
N THR A 548 84.73 60.18 -13.30
CA THR A 548 83.42 60.48 -12.70
C THR A 548 82.27 60.12 -13.63
N GLN A 549 82.38 60.43 -14.93
CA GLN A 549 81.36 60.07 -15.91
C GLN A 549 81.23 58.55 -16.14
N LEU A 550 82.34 57.80 -16.07
CA LEU A 550 82.33 56.34 -16.11
C LEU A 550 81.68 55.73 -14.86
N ASP A 551 81.96 56.29 -13.69
CA ASP A 551 81.41 55.85 -12.41
C ASP A 551 79.88 56.12 -12.35
N ASP A 552 79.43 57.31 -12.75
CA ASP A 552 78.01 57.66 -12.83
C ASP A 552 77.25 56.73 -13.80
N PHE A 553 77.82 56.47 -14.98
CA PHE A 553 77.23 55.56 -15.96
C PHE A 553 77.16 54.11 -15.46
N SER A 554 78.21 53.65 -14.76
CA SER A 554 78.25 52.33 -14.12
C SER A 554 77.19 52.21 -13.03
N GLN A 555 76.98 53.27 -12.23
CA GLN A 555 75.97 53.30 -11.18
C GLN A 555 74.54 53.27 -11.74
N ASP A 556 74.26 54.01 -12.81
CA ASP A 556 72.96 53.99 -13.49
C ASP A 556 72.64 52.64 -14.14
N GLN A 557 73.66 51.98 -14.69
CA GLN A 557 73.53 50.63 -15.24
C GLN A 557 73.22 49.62 -14.13
N GLU A 558 73.90 49.70 -12.98
CA GLU A 558 73.65 48.83 -11.84
C GLU A 558 72.25 49.06 -11.24
N ASN A 559 71.79 50.31 -11.14
CA ASN A 559 70.43 50.65 -10.71
C ASN A 559 69.37 50.07 -11.66
N SER A 560 69.57 50.21 -12.97
CA SER A 560 68.65 49.67 -13.99
C SER A 560 68.60 48.14 -13.94
N ARG A 561 69.76 47.49 -13.76
CA ARG A 561 69.88 46.04 -13.59
C ARG A 561 69.17 45.54 -12.33
N GLN A 562 69.29 46.26 -11.21
CA GLN A 562 68.58 45.94 -9.98
C GLN A 562 67.05 46.04 -10.13
N GLU A 563 66.55 47.06 -10.83
CA GLU A 563 65.12 47.19 -11.12
C GLU A 563 64.59 46.10 -12.07
N ILE A 564 65.35 45.73 -13.11
CA ILE A 564 65.03 44.59 -13.97
C ILE A 564 64.99 43.30 -13.15
N PHE A 565 65.94 43.09 -12.24
CA PHE A 565 65.96 41.92 -11.36
C PHE A 565 64.73 41.88 -10.43
N LYS A 566 64.30 43.03 -9.87
CA LYS A 566 63.06 43.12 -9.08
C LYS A 566 61.83 42.76 -9.91
N LEU A 567 61.73 43.26 -11.15
CA LEU A 567 60.62 42.95 -12.06
C LEU A 567 60.63 41.47 -12.48
N GLN A 568 61.80 40.90 -12.78
CA GLN A 568 61.96 39.48 -13.09
C GLN A 568 61.59 38.58 -11.91
N LYS A 569 61.92 38.98 -10.67
CA LYS A 569 61.49 38.29 -9.45
C LYS A 569 59.96 38.31 -9.32
N LYS A 570 59.33 39.49 -9.46
CA LYS A 570 57.86 39.61 -9.43
C LYS A 570 57.19 38.77 -10.52
N LEU A 571 57.75 38.72 -11.72
CA LEU A 571 57.24 37.89 -12.81
C LEU A 571 57.31 36.39 -12.46
N ARG A 572 58.45 35.92 -11.90
CA ARG A 572 58.60 34.53 -11.44
C ARG A 572 57.62 34.18 -10.32
N ASP A 573 57.44 35.06 -9.35
CA ASP A 573 56.49 34.86 -8.25
C ASP A 573 55.05 34.80 -8.78
N SER A 574 54.70 35.68 -9.73
CA SER A 574 53.41 35.65 -10.42
C SER A 574 53.24 34.37 -11.26
N GLN A 575 54.31 33.85 -11.88
CA GLN A 575 54.27 32.60 -12.66
C GLN A 575 54.01 31.39 -11.76
N ALA A 576 54.66 31.34 -10.59
CA ALA A 576 54.44 30.29 -9.62
C ALA A 576 52.98 30.28 -9.12
N LYS A 577 52.44 31.47 -8.80
CA LYS A 577 51.02 31.64 -8.41
C LYS A 577 50.04 31.28 -9.53
N LEU A 578 50.35 31.62 -10.79
CA LEU A 578 49.52 31.23 -11.93
C LEU A 578 49.51 29.71 -12.11
N ASN A 579 50.67 29.06 -11.96
CA ASN A 579 50.79 27.62 -12.08
C ASN A 579 50.00 26.87 -10.99
N SER A 580 50.07 27.32 -9.73
CA SER A 580 49.25 26.75 -8.66
C SER A 580 47.76 26.97 -8.93
N LEU A 581 47.37 28.17 -9.33
CA LEU A 581 45.98 28.49 -9.64
C LEU A 581 45.44 27.70 -10.84
N ASN A 582 46.29 27.42 -11.84
CA ASN A 582 45.96 26.54 -12.96
C ASN A 582 45.73 25.10 -12.53
N TYR A 583 46.51 24.61 -11.55
CA TYR A 583 46.29 23.29 -10.97
C TYR A 583 44.92 23.24 -10.29
N ASP A 584 44.62 24.20 -9.41
CA ASP A 584 43.35 24.27 -8.67
C ASP A 584 42.14 24.43 -9.61
N TYR A 585 42.27 25.26 -10.65
CA TYR A 585 41.24 25.44 -11.68
C TYR A 585 40.95 24.13 -12.43
N ASN A 586 42.00 23.42 -12.85
CA ASN A 586 41.85 22.14 -13.55
C ASN A 586 41.29 21.05 -12.64
N ASP A 587 41.69 21.00 -11.37
CA ASP A 587 41.14 20.06 -10.40
C ASP A 587 39.64 20.31 -10.17
N CYS A 588 39.23 21.56 -9.94
CA CYS A 588 37.82 21.94 -9.85
C CYS A 588 37.04 21.55 -11.12
N LYS A 589 37.61 21.78 -12.30
CA LYS A 589 36.99 21.40 -13.58
C LYS A 589 36.79 19.89 -13.71
N ILE A 590 37.78 19.10 -13.30
CA ILE A 590 37.69 17.64 -13.31
C ILE A 590 36.61 17.17 -12.32
N ASN A 591 36.55 17.76 -11.13
CA ASN A 591 35.53 17.40 -10.13
C ASN A 591 34.12 17.75 -10.60
N LEU A 592 33.94 18.88 -11.28
CA LEU A 592 32.65 19.27 -11.88
C LEU A 592 32.22 18.28 -12.97
N ALA A 593 33.12 17.88 -13.88
CA ALA A 593 32.84 16.88 -14.90
C ALA A 593 32.51 15.48 -14.32
N LYS A 594 33.15 15.10 -13.20
CA LYS A 594 32.80 13.87 -12.46
C LYS A 594 31.40 13.95 -11.87
N ILE A 595 30.99 15.12 -11.34
CA ILE A 595 29.65 15.33 -10.79
C ILE A 595 28.60 15.25 -11.90
N GLU A 596 28.83 15.90 -13.05
CA GLU A 596 27.96 15.80 -14.24
C GLU A 596 27.77 14.35 -14.67
N THR A 597 28.87 13.59 -14.79
CA THR A 597 28.82 12.16 -15.15
C THR A 597 28.00 11.35 -14.15
N LYS A 598 28.23 11.53 -12.85
CA LYS A 598 27.45 10.87 -11.78
C LYS A 598 25.97 11.22 -11.84
N LYS A 599 25.64 12.45 -12.23
CA LYS A 599 24.26 12.95 -12.34
C LYS A 599 23.55 12.29 -13.52
N GLU A 600 24.22 12.18 -14.68
CA GLU A 600 23.70 11.42 -15.84
C GLU A 600 23.50 9.93 -15.52
N GLU A 601 24.42 9.31 -14.79
CA GLU A 601 24.27 7.92 -14.33
C GLU A 601 23.06 7.78 -13.39
N LEU A 602 22.90 8.70 -12.44
CA LEU A 602 21.76 8.73 -11.53
C LEU A 602 20.44 8.94 -12.26
N GLU A 603 20.38 9.81 -13.27
CA GLU A 603 19.18 10.04 -14.09
C GLU A 603 18.79 8.78 -14.87
N LYS A 604 19.76 8.05 -15.42
CA LYS A 604 19.51 6.75 -16.07
C LYS A 604 19.00 5.71 -15.07
N GLU A 605 19.54 5.68 -13.87
CA GLU A 605 19.09 4.78 -12.81
C GLU A 605 17.65 5.11 -12.37
N ILE A 606 17.36 6.40 -12.14
CA ILE A 606 16.01 6.89 -11.81
C ILE A 606 15.01 6.50 -12.90
N ALA A 607 15.35 6.69 -14.18
CA ALA A 607 14.47 6.34 -15.30
C ALA A 607 14.24 4.83 -15.44
N ALA A 608 15.20 3.99 -15.05
CA ALA A 608 15.05 2.54 -15.04
C ALA A 608 14.18 2.03 -13.88
N GLU A 609 14.25 2.71 -12.74
CA GLU A 609 13.62 2.29 -11.48
C GLU A 609 12.22 2.90 -11.26
N ILE A 610 12.01 4.15 -11.67
CA ILE A 610 10.77 4.89 -11.51
C ILE A 610 10.11 5.08 -12.88
N LYS A 611 8.99 4.38 -13.12
CA LYS A 611 8.26 4.41 -14.39
C LYS A 611 7.43 5.68 -14.65
N ASN A 612 7.18 6.49 -13.62
CA ASN A 612 6.41 7.74 -13.70
C ASN A 612 7.33 8.97 -13.68
N ASP A 613 6.80 10.15 -14.04
CA ASP A 613 7.53 11.42 -13.97
C ASP A 613 8.10 11.66 -12.57
N PHE A 614 9.42 11.51 -12.42
CA PHE A 614 10.13 11.79 -11.18
C PHE A 614 10.16 13.30 -10.94
N GLN A 615 9.63 13.75 -9.81
CA GLN A 615 9.75 15.14 -9.34
C GLN A 615 10.53 15.17 -8.02
N PRO A 616 11.69 15.84 -7.97
CA PRO A 616 12.50 15.90 -6.77
C PRO A 616 11.80 16.67 -5.64
N LEU A 617 11.85 16.14 -4.42
CA LEU A 617 11.38 16.82 -3.21
C LEU A 617 12.33 17.99 -2.83
N ALA A 618 11.76 19.15 -2.51
CA ALA A 618 12.51 20.36 -2.17
C ALA A 618 13.08 20.37 -0.73
N GLU A 619 12.46 19.66 0.21
CA GLU A 619 12.90 19.60 1.61
C GLU A 619 13.80 18.38 1.89
N LEU A 620 15.03 18.66 2.31
CA LEU A 620 16.00 17.66 2.78
C LEU A 620 15.65 17.19 4.20
N LEU A 621 14.88 16.11 4.29
CA LEU A 621 14.88 15.27 5.49
C LEU A 621 16.23 14.53 5.56
N LYS A 622 16.92 14.59 6.70
CA LYS A 622 18.11 13.76 6.97
C LYS A 622 17.71 12.28 6.86
N LEU A 623 17.97 11.68 5.72
CA LEU A 623 17.74 10.28 5.44
C LEU A 623 19.09 9.55 5.47
N ASP A 624 19.19 8.44 6.18
CA ASP A 624 20.35 7.56 6.07
C ASP A 624 20.27 6.81 4.72
N LEU A 625 21.16 7.17 3.81
CA LEU A 625 21.21 6.59 2.46
C LEU A 625 21.49 5.08 2.49
N THR A 626 22.25 4.59 3.47
CA THR A 626 22.61 3.18 3.56
C THR A 626 21.44 2.31 4.03
N GLU A 627 20.73 2.76 5.06
CA GLU A 627 19.52 2.09 5.53
C GLU A 627 18.40 2.15 4.48
N ALA A 628 18.23 3.30 3.81
CA ALA A 628 17.23 3.45 2.77
C ALA A 628 17.47 2.52 1.57
N LEU A 629 18.72 2.39 1.10
CA LEU A 629 19.07 1.47 0.01
C LEU A 629 18.85 0.00 0.40
N ALA A 630 19.21 -0.37 1.62
CA ALA A 630 18.99 -1.72 2.14
C ALA A 630 17.49 -2.07 2.18
N GLU A 631 16.66 -1.14 2.64
CA GLU A 631 15.21 -1.34 2.70
C GLU A 631 14.57 -1.34 1.30
N ILE A 632 15.03 -0.49 0.36
CA ILE A 632 14.61 -0.54 -1.06
C ILE A 632 14.86 -1.93 -1.65
N ASN A 633 16.07 -2.47 -1.46
CA ASN A 633 16.42 -3.79 -1.96
C ASN A 633 15.61 -4.91 -1.29
N ARG A 634 15.33 -4.78 0.01
CA ARG A 634 14.47 -5.72 0.73
C ARG A 634 13.04 -5.71 0.19
N LEU A 635 12.45 -4.53 -0.02
CA LEU A 635 11.10 -4.36 -0.56
C LEU A 635 11.01 -4.89 -2.01
N LYS A 636 12.03 -4.64 -2.84
CA LYS A 636 12.14 -5.23 -4.20
C LYS A 636 12.17 -6.76 -4.17
N ASN A 637 12.97 -7.34 -3.29
CA ASN A 637 13.03 -8.80 -3.14
C ASN A 637 11.68 -9.36 -2.66
N GLN A 638 10.98 -8.67 -1.76
CA GLN A 638 9.63 -9.06 -1.34
C GLN A 638 8.62 -9.01 -2.50
N LEU A 639 8.68 -7.99 -3.35
CA LEU A 639 7.83 -7.88 -4.55
C LEU A 639 8.12 -9.00 -5.56
N ALA A 640 9.39 -9.35 -5.76
CA ALA A 640 9.79 -10.44 -6.65
C ALA A 640 9.24 -11.80 -6.17
N VAL A 641 9.21 -12.03 -4.86
CA VAL A 641 8.64 -13.26 -4.25
C VAL A 641 7.11 -13.31 -4.38
N ILE A 642 6.42 -12.15 -4.32
CA ILE A 642 4.96 -12.09 -4.45
C ILE A 642 4.50 -12.36 -5.90
N GLY A 643 5.30 -11.98 -6.90
CA GLY A 643 5.09 -12.32 -8.31
C GLY A 643 3.99 -11.51 -9.02
N GLY A 644 3.67 -11.93 -10.24
CA GLY A 644 2.56 -11.39 -11.03
C GLY A 644 1.24 -12.01 -10.57
N ILE A 645 0.38 -11.20 -9.97
CA ILE A 645 -0.99 -11.60 -9.64
C ILE A 645 -1.87 -10.65 -10.43
N ASP A 646 -2.79 -11.22 -11.20
CA ASP A 646 -3.68 -10.47 -12.09
C ASP A 646 -4.77 -9.72 -11.32
N GLN A 647 -5.11 -8.53 -11.81
CA GLN A 647 -6.25 -7.75 -11.31
C GLN A 647 -7.58 -8.50 -11.41
N GLU A 648 -7.68 -9.49 -12.30
CA GLU A 648 -8.86 -10.36 -12.44
C GLU A 648 -9.19 -11.15 -11.17
N VAL A 649 -8.19 -11.46 -10.33
CA VAL A 649 -8.39 -12.18 -9.05
C VAL A 649 -9.23 -11.37 -8.07
N LEU A 650 -9.09 -10.04 -8.08
CA LEU A 650 -9.89 -9.15 -7.22
C LEU A 650 -11.36 -9.16 -7.66
N ALA A 651 -11.61 -9.11 -8.98
CA ALA A 651 -12.95 -9.19 -9.54
C ALA A 651 -13.61 -10.54 -9.25
N GLU A 652 -12.88 -11.64 -9.46
CA GLU A 652 -13.35 -13.00 -9.15
C GLU A 652 -13.66 -13.17 -7.66
N TYR A 653 -12.79 -12.68 -6.76
CA TYR A 653 -13.05 -12.70 -5.32
C TYR A 653 -14.34 -11.97 -4.95
N GLN A 654 -14.57 -10.77 -5.50
CA GLN A 654 -15.78 -9.99 -5.23
C GLN A 654 -17.04 -10.70 -5.71
N GLU A 655 -17.01 -11.32 -6.90
CA GLU A 655 -18.14 -12.07 -7.45
C GLU A 655 -18.45 -13.31 -6.61
N VAL A 656 -17.43 -14.11 -6.32
CA VAL A 656 -17.57 -15.34 -5.52
C VAL A 656 -18.03 -15.02 -4.10
N LYS A 657 -17.51 -13.95 -3.48
CA LYS A 657 -17.94 -13.50 -2.16
C LYS A 657 -19.41 -13.06 -2.14
N LYS A 658 -19.84 -12.25 -3.11
CA LYS A 658 -21.26 -11.85 -3.23
C LYS A 658 -22.19 -13.07 -3.34
N ARG A 659 -21.79 -14.05 -4.16
CA ARG A 659 -22.56 -15.30 -4.32
C ARG A 659 -22.59 -16.12 -3.03
N TYR A 660 -21.47 -16.22 -2.32
CA TYR A 660 -21.40 -16.90 -1.02
C TYR A 660 -22.30 -16.22 0.02
N ASP A 661 -22.18 -14.91 0.17
CA ASP A 661 -22.95 -14.14 1.16
C ASP A 661 -24.46 -14.27 0.90
N PHE A 662 -24.89 -14.17 -0.37
CA PHE A 662 -26.29 -14.36 -0.77
C PHE A 662 -26.82 -15.77 -0.46
N LEU A 663 -26.06 -16.81 -0.80
CA LEU A 663 -26.46 -18.19 -0.52
C LEU A 663 -26.51 -18.49 0.99
N ASN A 664 -25.60 -17.90 1.76
CA ASN A 664 -25.57 -18.06 3.21
C ASN A 664 -26.77 -17.37 3.90
N GLU A 665 -27.18 -16.20 3.39
CA GLU A 665 -28.42 -15.54 3.81
C GLU A 665 -29.65 -16.41 3.47
N GLN A 666 -29.73 -16.92 2.25
CA GLN A 666 -30.81 -17.85 1.86
C GLN A 666 -30.87 -19.10 2.74
N VAL A 667 -29.73 -19.72 3.07
CA VAL A 667 -29.69 -20.87 3.99
C VAL A 667 -30.29 -20.51 5.35
N THR A 668 -29.92 -19.35 5.89
CA THR A 668 -30.43 -18.86 7.17
C THR A 668 -31.95 -18.65 7.13
N ASP A 669 -32.46 -18.04 6.07
CA ASP A 669 -33.90 -17.82 5.87
C ASP A 669 -34.67 -19.14 5.73
N MET A 670 -34.11 -20.11 5.00
CA MET A 670 -34.71 -21.43 4.82
C MET A 670 -34.77 -22.21 6.14
N GLU A 671 -33.73 -22.13 6.97
CA GLU A 671 -33.74 -22.72 8.31
C GLU A 671 -34.84 -22.12 9.20
N GLN A 672 -35.02 -20.80 9.17
CA GLN A 672 -36.11 -20.13 9.89
C GLN A 672 -37.49 -20.54 9.35
N ALA A 673 -37.64 -20.64 8.03
CA ALA A 673 -38.87 -21.09 7.39
C ALA A 673 -39.23 -22.53 7.77
N ILE A 674 -38.25 -23.44 7.81
CA ILE A 674 -38.43 -24.84 8.24
C ILE A 674 -38.89 -24.89 9.70
N LYS A 675 -38.23 -24.14 10.61
CA LYS A 675 -38.63 -24.06 12.02
C LYS A 675 -40.07 -23.56 12.17
N SER A 676 -40.42 -22.51 11.42
CA SER A 676 -41.77 -21.95 11.42
C SER A 676 -42.82 -22.95 10.89
N CYS A 677 -42.49 -23.72 9.84
CA CYS A 677 -43.40 -24.74 9.31
C CYS A 677 -43.62 -25.88 10.32
N HIS A 678 -42.57 -26.34 11.02
CA HIS A 678 -42.71 -27.34 12.08
C HIS A 678 -43.66 -26.86 13.19
N ALA A 679 -43.47 -25.63 13.68
CA ALA A 679 -44.31 -25.06 14.73
C ALA A 679 -45.79 -24.94 14.29
N ILE A 680 -46.04 -24.58 13.02
CA ILE A 680 -47.39 -24.54 12.46
C ILE A 680 -48.00 -25.95 12.39
N ILE A 681 -47.23 -26.96 12.00
CA ILE A 681 -47.72 -28.35 11.91
C ILE A 681 -48.11 -28.86 13.30
N GLU A 682 -47.30 -28.61 14.32
CA GLU A 682 -47.58 -29.02 15.71
C GLU A 682 -48.85 -28.34 16.26
N ASP A 683 -49.00 -27.03 16.07
CA ASP A 683 -50.22 -26.29 16.46
C ASP A 683 -51.48 -26.79 15.70
N LEU A 684 -51.34 -27.14 14.43
CA LEU A 684 -52.44 -27.70 13.64
C LEU A 684 -52.83 -29.10 14.13
N ASP A 685 -51.87 -29.94 14.51
CA ASP A 685 -52.15 -31.29 15.03
C ASP A 685 -52.90 -31.25 16.36
N ASP A 686 -52.48 -30.39 17.28
CA ASP A 686 -53.18 -30.19 18.55
C ASP A 686 -54.61 -29.69 18.32
N LYS A 687 -54.81 -28.74 17.39
CA LYS A 687 -56.14 -28.25 17.01
C LYS A 687 -57.02 -29.34 16.40
N ILE A 688 -56.47 -30.13 15.48
CA ILE A 688 -57.19 -31.25 14.84
C ILE A 688 -57.65 -32.24 15.91
N LYS A 689 -56.76 -32.65 16.81
CA LYS A 689 -57.07 -33.62 17.85
C LYS A 689 -58.17 -33.12 18.80
N ASN A 690 -58.01 -31.91 19.34
CA ASN A 690 -58.94 -31.36 20.32
C ASN A 690 -60.34 -31.14 19.70
N GLN A 691 -60.42 -30.57 18.50
CA GLN A 691 -61.68 -30.33 17.83
C GLN A 691 -62.37 -31.64 17.40
N PHE A 692 -61.60 -32.63 16.96
CA PHE A 692 -62.15 -33.94 16.60
C PHE A 692 -62.74 -34.63 17.84
N GLU A 693 -62.02 -34.69 18.96
CA GLU A 693 -62.50 -35.34 20.19
C GLU A 693 -63.78 -34.67 20.71
N GLU A 694 -63.82 -33.34 20.77
CA GLU A 694 -65.00 -32.60 21.22
C GLU A 694 -66.22 -32.83 20.32
N ALA A 695 -66.04 -32.74 19.00
CA ALA A 695 -67.12 -32.94 18.04
C ALA A 695 -67.57 -34.40 17.97
N PHE A 696 -66.65 -35.37 18.08
CA PHE A 696 -66.96 -36.80 18.07
C PHE A 696 -67.83 -37.19 19.27
N GLU A 697 -67.55 -36.67 20.47
CA GLU A 697 -68.39 -36.90 21.65
C GLU A 697 -69.81 -36.36 21.47
N LYS A 698 -69.95 -35.15 20.90
CA LYS A 698 -71.27 -34.55 20.63
C LYS A 698 -72.05 -35.35 19.59
N ILE A 699 -71.42 -35.70 18.46
CA ILE A 699 -72.06 -36.53 17.41
C ILE A 699 -72.50 -37.88 17.98
N ASN A 700 -71.70 -38.50 18.85
CA ASN A 700 -72.07 -39.77 19.46
C ASN A 700 -73.32 -39.67 20.35
N ARG A 701 -73.49 -38.58 21.10
CA ARG A 701 -74.69 -38.31 21.93
C ARG A 701 -75.94 -38.09 21.07
N GLU A 702 -75.82 -37.24 20.04
CA GLU A 702 -76.92 -36.96 19.11
C GLU A 702 -77.30 -38.20 18.29
N PHE A 703 -76.33 -39.04 17.94
CA PHE A 703 -76.59 -40.29 17.24
C PHE A 703 -77.46 -41.24 18.06
N GLU A 704 -77.18 -41.39 19.36
CA GLU A 704 -78.04 -42.17 20.25
C GLU A 704 -79.46 -41.56 20.35
N HIS A 705 -79.57 -40.23 20.37
CA HIS A 705 -80.84 -39.52 20.44
C HIS A 705 -81.71 -39.76 19.20
N PHE A 706 -81.23 -39.44 17.99
CA PHE A 706 -81.98 -39.63 16.74
C PHE A 706 -82.26 -41.10 16.44
N PHE A 707 -81.36 -42.00 16.82
CA PHE A 707 -81.59 -43.45 16.68
C PHE A 707 -82.80 -43.89 17.51
N LYS A 708 -82.94 -43.42 18.76
CA LYS A 708 -84.10 -43.74 19.60
C LYS A 708 -85.41 -43.20 19.03
N ILE A 709 -85.40 -42.01 18.43
CA ILE A 709 -86.57 -41.41 17.78
C ILE A 709 -87.02 -42.28 16.60
N LEU A 710 -86.11 -42.60 15.68
CA LEU A 710 -86.44 -43.36 14.47
C LEU A 710 -86.90 -44.79 14.78
N PHE A 711 -86.24 -45.48 15.72
CA PHE A 711 -86.56 -46.87 16.07
C PHE A 711 -87.60 -47.01 17.20
N ASN A 712 -88.03 -45.91 17.81
CA ASN A 712 -88.88 -45.92 19.02
C ASN A 712 -88.27 -46.77 20.16
N GLY A 713 -86.95 -46.67 20.35
CA GLY A 713 -86.14 -47.47 21.28
C GLY A 713 -84.79 -47.93 20.70
N GLY A 714 -84.07 -48.80 21.43
CA GLY A 714 -82.75 -49.30 21.02
C GLY A 714 -81.56 -48.47 21.53
N GLN A 715 -80.34 -48.84 21.09
CA GLN A 715 -79.08 -48.18 21.47
C GLN A 715 -78.12 -48.14 20.29
N ALA A 716 -77.44 -47.02 20.09
CA ALA A 716 -76.37 -46.89 19.10
C ALA A 716 -75.20 -46.07 19.65
N LYS A 717 -73.97 -46.40 19.24
CA LYS A 717 -72.74 -45.70 19.64
C LYS A 717 -71.63 -45.81 18.60
N LEU A 718 -70.72 -44.86 18.63
CA LEU A 718 -69.52 -44.77 17.81
C LEU A 718 -68.27 -45.16 18.65
N ILE A 719 -67.32 -45.86 18.04
CA ILE A 719 -66.07 -46.30 18.70
C ILE A 719 -64.88 -45.97 17.82
N LEU A 720 -63.85 -45.33 18.40
CA LEU A 720 -62.55 -45.16 17.76
C LEU A 720 -61.74 -46.45 17.88
N LYS A 721 -61.33 -47.00 16.73
CA LYS A 721 -60.54 -48.23 16.62
C LYS A 721 -59.17 -47.91 16.04
N LYS A 722 -58.11 -48.44 16.66
CA LYS A 722 -56.75 -48.41 16.06
C LYS A 722 -56.65 -49.49 14.98
N ILE A 723 -56.16 -49.12 13.81
CA ILE A 723 -56.03 -49.96 12.62
C ILE A 723 -54.57 -49.89 12.18
N PRO A 724 -53.95 -50.97 11.72
CA PRO A 724 -52.61 -50.90 11.13
C PRO A 724 -52.63 -49.95 9.94
N ALA A 725 -51.66 -49.02 9.86
CA ALA A 725 -51.52 -48.14 8.70
C ALA A 725 -51.31 -49.00 7.44
N PRO A 726 -51.92 -48.66 6.29
CA PRO A 726 -51.67 -49.39 5.06
C PRO A 726 -50.18 -49.32 4.73
N GLU A 727 -49.52 -50.47 4.59
CA GLU A 727 -48.15 -50.54 4.07
C GLU A 727 -48.17 -49.85 2.69
N ALA A 728 -47.46 -48.73 2.58
CA ALA A 728 -47.35 -48.00 1.33
C ALA A 728 -46.87 -48.97 0.26
N ALA A 729 -47.67 -49.17 -0.80
CA ALA A 729 -47.31 -50.00 -1.93
C ALA A 729 -45.94 -49.56 -2.44
N GLU A 730 -44.93 -50.41 -2.27
CA GLU A 730 -43.61 -50.23 -2.85
C GLU A 730 -43.77 -50.01 -4.35
N THR A 731 -43.49 -48.79 -4.81
CA THR A 731 -43.18 -48.54 -6.22
C THR A 731 -42.05 -49.48 -6.62
N PRO A 732 -42.18 -50.26 -7.72
CA PRO A 732 -41.14 -51.19 -8.12
C PRO A 732 -39.87 -50.40 -8.43
N ALA A 733 -38.86 -50.55 -7.58
CA ALA A 733 -37.54 -49.98 -7.79
C ALA A 733 -36.97 -50.57 -9.08
N ALA A 734 -36.62 -49.69 -10.01
CA ALA A 734 -35.86 -50.05 -11.19
C ALA A 734 -34.50 -50.59 -10.76
N ASP A 735 -34.26 -51.82 -11.19
CA ASP A 735 -32.99 -52.51 -11.25
C ASP A 735 -31.90 -51.60 -11.82
N ASN A 736 -30.83 -51.37 -11.05
CA ASN A 736 -29.48 -51.10 -11.56
C ASN A 736 -28.48 -51.40 -10.44
N GLY A 737 -27.60 -52.33 -10.74
CA GLY A 737 -26.65 -52.93 -9.81
C GLY A 737 -25.39 -52.12 -9.54
N ASP A 738 -24.62 -52.71 -8.61
CA ASP A 738 -23.19 -52.56 -8.34
C ASP A 738 -22.64 -51.14 -8.12
N GLU A 739 -22.18 -50.84 -6.90
CA GLU A 739 -20.88 -51.27 -6.39
C GLU A 739 -20.73 -50.87 -4.91
N LYS A 740 -20.06 -51.74 -4.16
CA LYS A 740 -19.60 -51.48 -2.80
C LYS A 740 -18.40 -50.53 -2.84
N THR A 741 -18.42 -49.48 -2.02
CA THR A 741 -17.18 -48.91 -1.48
C THR A 741 -17.43 -48.43 -0.05
N GLU A 742 -16.92 -49.21 0.90
CA GLU A 742 -16.70 -48.77 2.27
C GLU A 742 -15.58 -47.72 2.27
N THR A 743 -15.86 -46.51 2.78
CA THR A 743 -14.86 -45.73 3.50
C THR A 743 -15.49 -45.00 4.68
N VAL A 744 -14.92 -45.31 5.83
CA VAL A 744 -15.01 -44.70 7.17
C VAL A 744 -14.70 -43.19 7.05
N THR A 745 -15.35 -42.21 7.69
CA THR A 745 -15.29 -41.92 9.14
C THR A 745 -16.16 -40.70 9.51
N ALA A 746 -16.83 -40.81 10.67
CA ALA A 746 -17.05 -39.78 11.70
C ALA A 746 -17.57 -38.37 11.35
N GLY A 747 -18.82 -38.10 11.75
CA GLY A 747 -19.30 -36.74 12.01
C GLY A 747 -20.77 -36.67 12.44
N LYS A 748 -20.99 -36.42 13.74
CA LYS A 748 -22.25 -36.01 14.41
C LYS A 748 -23.32 -37.06 14.66
N LYS A 749 -23.12 -37.75 15.80
CA LYS A 749 -24.21 -38.23 16.67
C LYS A 749 -24.83 -37.04 17.40
N ALA A 750 -25.94 -36.52 16.92
CA ALA A 750 -26.89 -35.69 17.67
C ALA A 750 -28.12 -35.48 16.78
N ASP A 751 -29.04 -36.45 16.76
CA ASP A 751 -30.48 -36.31 16.42
C ASP A 751 -31.20 -37.66 16.26
N GLU A 752 -30.52 -38.79 16.44
CA GLU A 752 -31.15 -40.12 16.34
C GLU A 752 -32.15 -40.47 17.47
N GLN A 753 -32.30 -39.65 18.52
CA GLN A 753 -33.23 -39.96 19.62
C GLN A 753 -34.65 -39.43 19.43
N THR A 754 -34.88 -38.50 18.50
CA THR A 754 -36.23 -37.96 18.20
C THR A 754 -36.95 -38.74 17.10
N ASP A 755 -36.21 -39.45 16.25
CA ASP A 755 -36.75 -40.16 15.08
C ASP A 755 -37.46 -41.48 15.46
N ASP A 756 -37.08 -42.13 16.56
CA ASP A 756 -37.67 -43.41 16.97
C ASP A 756 -39.09 -43.29 17.56
N ARG A 757 -39.48 -42.14 18.13
CA ARG A 757 -40.86 -41.89 18.60
C ARG A 757 -41.80 -41.55 17.44
N ALA A 758 -41.35 -40.72 16.50
CA ALA A 758 -42.12 -40.34 15.31
C ALA A 758 -42.36 -41.55 14.38
N ARG A 759 -41.37 -42.45 14.24
CA ARG A 759 -41.52 -43.70 13.47
C ARG A 759 -42.49 -44.71 14.09
N GLN A 760 -42.69 -44.69 15.41
CA GLN A 760 -43.64 -45.59 16.09
C GLN A 760 -45.10 -45.16 15.93
N GLU A 761 -45.39 -43.86 15.82
CA GLU A 761 -46.76 -43.34 15.59
C GLU A 761 -47.27 -43.61 14.17
N ASN A 762 -46.38 -43.70 13.17
CA ASN A 762 -46.72 -44.01 11.78
C ASN A 762 -47.21 -45.45 11.52
N LYS A 763 -47.28 -46.33 12.54
CA LYS A 763 -47.64 -47.75 12.36
C LYS A 763 -49.14 -48.03 12.49
N TYR A 764 -49.92 -47.10 13.04
CA TYR A 764 -51.35 -47.27 13.26
C TYR A 764 -52.13 -46.01 12.90
N GLU A 765 -53.19 -46.17 12.12
CA GLU A 765 -54.19 -45.14 11.89
C GLU A 765 -55.39 -45.37 12.83
N TYR A 766 -56.16 -44.31 13.08
CA TYR A 766 -57.46 -44.44 13.74
C TYR A 766 -58.54 -44.64 12.69
N GLY A 767 -59.57 -45.42 12.99
CA GLY A 767 -60.81 -45.51 12.21
C GLY A 767 -62.03 -45.52 13.11
N ILE A 768 -63.21 -45.39 12.52
CA ILE A 768 -64.48 -45.30 13.26
C ILE A 768 -65.32 -46.54 13.01
N ASP A 769 -65.75 -47.18 14.10
CA ASP A 769 -66.68 -48.29 14.08
C ASP A 769 -68.05 -47.87 14.62
N ILE A 770 -69.12 -48.41 14.03
CA ILE A 770 -70.50 -48.05 14.35
C ILE A 770 -71.17 -49.28 14.98
N GLN A 771 -71.74 -49.11 16.17
CA GLN A 771 -72.52 -50.15 16.83
C GLN A 771 -73.96 -49.68 16.97
N ALA A 772 -74.90 -50.44 16.40
CA ALA A 772 -76.33 -50.13 16.44
C ALA A 772 -77.13 -51.38 16.82
N THR A 773 -78.04 -51.23 17.79
CA THR A 773 -78.89 -52.29 18.31
C THR A 773 -80.35 -51.82 18.33
N PRO A 774 -81.16 -52.18 17.31
CA PRO A 774 -82.60 -51.92 17.29
C PRO A 774 -83.33 -52.59 18.47
N PRO A 775 -84.52 -52.09 18.86
CA PRO A 775 -85.27 -52.63 19.99
C PRO A 775 -85.63 -54.11 19.80
N GLY A 776 -85.50 -54.90 20.87
CA GLY A 776 -85.86 -56.33 20.87
C GLY A 776 -84.81 -57.28 20.25
N LYS A 777 -83.66 -56.79 19.77
CA LYS A 777 -82.57 -57.62 19.20
C LYS A 777 -81.30 -57.57 20.06
N LYS A 778 -80.51 -58.64 20.03
CA LYS A 778 -79.15 -58.67 20.62
C LYS A 778 -78.14 -57.97 19.70
N LEU A 779 -77.04 -57.50 20.29
CA LEU A 779 -75.93 -56.82 19.60
C LEU A 779 -75.41 -57.70 18.44
N LYS A 780 -75.57 -57.24 17.20
CA LYS A 780 -75.13 -57.94 15.97
C LYS A 780 -74.29 -57.00 15.11
N SER A 781 -73.42 -57.58 14.27
CA SER A 781 -72.67 -56.85 13.24
C SER A 781 -73.64 -56.11 12.29
N LEU A 782 -73.26 -54.91 11.85
CA LEU A 782 -74.00 -54.05 10.90
C LEU A 782 -74.49 -54.81 9.65
N ASN A 783 -73.76 -55.84 9.23
CA ASN A 783 -74.10 -56.65 8.07
C ASN A 783 -75.41 -57.42 8.20
N VAL A 784 -75.92 -57.64 9.43
CA VAL A 784 -77.11 -58.45 9.73
C VAL A 784 -78.40 -57.61 9.85
N LEU A 785 -78.32 -56.28 9.71
CA LEU A 785 -79.48 -55.39 9.68
C LEU A 785 -80.26 -55.52 8.35
N SER A 786 -81.58 -55.35 8.40
CA SER A 786 -82.41 -55.27 7.17
C SER A 786 -82.10 -54.01 6.37
N GLY A 787 -82.49 -53.94 5.09
CA GLY A 787 -82.28 -52.75 4.25
C GLY A 787 -82.90 -51.47 4.86
N GLY A 788 -84.14 -51.57 5.37
CA GLY A 788 -84.79 -50.44 6.06
C GLY A 788 -84.12 -50.08 7.39
N GLU A 789 -83.62 -51.07 8.15
CA GLU A 789 -82.89 -50.81 9.39
C GLU A 789 -81.53 -50.14 9.14
N LYS A 790 -80.84 -50.51 8.05
CA LYS A 790 -79.62 -49.83 7.61
C LYS A 790 -79.92 -48.38 7.22
N ALA A 791 -80.96 -48.16 6.41
CA ALA A 791 -81.38 -46.82 6.02
C ALA A 791 -81.69 -45.94 7.23
N LEU A 792 -82.46 -46.42 8.20
CA LEU A 792 -82.78 -45.69 9.43
C LEU A 792 -81.56 -45.41 10.31
N THR A 793 -80.64 -46.37 10.43
CA THR A 793 -79.39 -46.19 11.19
C THR A 793 -78.50 -45.12 10.55
N SER A 794 -78.40 -45.12 9.22
CA SER A 794 -77.65 -44.11 8.47
C SER A 794 -78.29 -42.72 8.58
N ILE A 795 -79.63 -42.64 8.48
CA ILE A 795 -80.37 -41.39 8.64
C ILE A 795 -80.15 -40.83 10.06
N ALA A 796 -80.20 -41.67 11.11
CA ALA A 796 -79.90 -41.24 12.48
C ALA A 796 -78.48 -40.66 12.59
N LEU A 797 -77.48 -41.33 11.98
CA LEU A 797 -76.09 -40.88 12.04
C LEU A 797 -75.89 -39.55 11.30
N ILE A 798 -76.47 -39.44 10.12
CA ILE A 798 -76.45 -38.22 9.31
C ILE A 798 -77.12 -37.06 10.05
N SER A 799 -78.27 -37.32 10.67
CA SER A 799 -79.00 -36.31 11.47
C SER A 799 -78.16 -35.83 12.64
N ALA A 800 -77.45 -36.73 13.32
CA ALA A 800 -76.52 -36.40 14.40
C ALA A 800 -75.34 -35.53 13.95
N ILE A 801 -74.81 -35.81 12.75
CA ILE A 801 -73.76 -35.01 12.15
C ILE A 801 -74.27 -33.60 11.82
N ILE A 802 -75.43 -33.48 11.16
CA ILE A 802 -76.05 -32.19 10.81
C ILE A 802 -76.37 -31.38 12.08
N ALA A 803 -76.85 -32.02 13.15
CA ALA A 803 -77.18 -31.35 14.40
C ALA A 803 -75.96 -30.71 15.09
N ASN A 804 -74.79 -31.35 15.00
CA ASN A 804 -73.55 -30.89 15.64
C ASN A 804 -72.72 -29.94 14.75
N ASN A 805 -72.68 -30.21 13.44
CA ASN A 805 -72.02 -29.35 12.47
C ASN A 805 -73.02 -29.04 11.33
N PRO A 806 -73.79 -27.96 11.44
CA PRO A 806 -74.83 -27.65 10.47
C PRO A 806 -74.20 -27.19 9.16
N SER A 807 -74.57 -27.88 8.09
CA SER A 807 -74.26 -27.48 6.72
C SER A 807 -75.19 -26.32 6.31
N PRO A 808 -74.73 -25.30 5.57
CA PRO A 808 -75.56 -24.23 5.02
C PRO A 808 -76.86 -24.72 4.35
N PHE A 809 -76.76 -25.84 3.63
CA PHE A 809 -77.90 -26.56 3.08
C PHE A 809 -77.63 -28.06 2.95
N VAL A 810 -78.68 -28.87 2.87
CA VAL A 810 -78.63 -30.32 2.66
C VAL A 810 -79.64 -30.72 1.58
N ILE A 811 -79.18 -31.49 0.60
CA ILE A 811 -80.00 -32.09 -0.46
C ILE A 811 -80.19 -33.57 -0.15
N LEU A 812 -81.44 -34.00 0.01
CA LEU A 812 -81.83 -35.38 0.27
C LEU A 812 -82.46 -35.95 -1.01
N ASP A 813 -81.74 -36.82 -1.73
CA ASP A 813 -82.16 -37.44 -2.99
C ASP A 813 -82.70 -38.86 -2.77
N GLU A 814 -84.03 -38.98 -2.73
CA GLU A 814 -84.78 -40.24 -2.56
C GLU A 814 -84.38 -41.03 -1.29
N VAL A 815 -84.02 -40.31 -0.23
CA VAL A 815 -83.58 -40.85 1.07
C VAL A 815 -84.70 -41.63 1.78
N ASP A 816 -85.94 -41.21 1.58
CA ASP A 816 -87.14 -41.78 2.19
C ASP A 816 -87.77 -42.93 1.36
N ALA A 817 -87.17 -43.30 0.22
CA ALA A 817 -87.73 -44.32 -0.68
C ALA A 817 -87.80 -45.74 -0.08
N ALA A 818 -86.91 -46.04 0.88
CA ALA A 818 -86.85 -47.33 1.57
C ALA A 818 -87.60 -47.37 2.91
N LEU A 819 -88.27 -46.27 3.28
CA LEU A 819 -88.97 -46.13 4.55
C LEU A 819 -90.44 -46.53 4.41
N ASP A 820 -91.00 -47.11 5.48
CA ASP A 820 -92.45 -47.28 5.60
C ASP A 820 -93.12 -45.95 5.99
N GLU A 821 -94.45 -45.91 5.95
CA GLU A 821 -95.23 -44.69 6.21
C GLU A 821 -94.97 -44.11 7.62
N ALA A 822 -94.91 -44.97 8.64
CA ALA A 822 -94.67 -44.55 10.02
C ALA A 822 -93.27 -43.94 10.22
N ASN A 823 -92.23 -44.54 9.64
CA ASN A 823 -90.88 -43.99 9.75
C ASN A 823 -90.67 -42.79 8.82
N SER A 824 -91.40 -42.69 7.72
CA SER A 824 -91.41 -41.51 6.85
C SER A 824 -91.92 -40.27 7.60
N GLN A 825 -92.95 -40.44 8.43
CA GLN A 825 -93.46 -39.36 9.28
C GLN A 825 -92.41 -38.89 10.29
N ARG A 826 -91.74 -39.82 10.99
CA ARG A 826 -90.67 -39.51 11.95
C ARG A 826 -89.47 -38.85 11.28
N PHE A 827 -89.08 -39.34 10.11
CA PHE A 827 -88.00 -38.73 9.33
C PHE A 827 -88.34 -37.28 8.97
N ALA A 828 -89.55 -37.03 8.49
CA ALA A 828 -89.97 -35.68 8.17
C ALA A 828 -90.10 -34.78 9.43
N GLU A 829 -90.27 -35.35 10.64
CA GLU A 829 -90.23 -34.58 11.92
C GLU A 829 -88.81 -34.15 12.24
N ILE A 830 -87.84 -35.07 12.10
CA ILE A 830 -86.43 -34.78 12.29
C ILE A 830 -85.94 -33.72 11.28
N VAL A 831 -86.35 -33.84 10.01
CA VAL A 831 -86.01 -32.83 8.99
C VAL A 831 -86.58 -31.46 9.35
N GLN A 832 -87.79 -31.41 9.91
CA GLN A 832 -88.40 -30.16 10.38
C GLN A 832 -87.70 -29.60 11.61
N GLU A 833 -87.26 -30.44 12.54
CA GLU A 833 -86.49 -29.99 13.72
C GLU A 833 -85.12 -29.43 13.32
N LEU A 834 -84.47 -30.05 12.33
CA LEU A 834 -83.17 -29.61 11.84
C LEU A 834 -83.25 -28.40 10.91
N SER A 835 -84.44 -28.09 10.34
CA SER A 835 -84.60 -27.00 9.37
C SER A 835 -84.36 -25.61 9.96
N ASP A 836 -84.47 -25.47 11.28
CA ASP A 836 -84.10 -24.25 12.03
C ASP A 836 -82.61 -23.92 11.89
N LYS A 837 -81.75 -24.93 11.70
CA LYS A 837 -80.27 -24.77 11.64
C LYS A 837 -79.70 -24.93 10.25
N THR A 838 -80.41 -25.60 9.34
CA THR A 838 -79.90 -26.02 8.03
C THR A 838 -81.02 -25.99 7.01
N GLN A 839 -80.79 -25.41 5.84
CA GLN A 839 -81.76 -25.43 4.76
C GLN A 839 -81.89 -26.84 4.16
N PHE A 840 -83.10 -27.36 3.99
CA PHE A 840 -83.33 -28.70 3.42
C PHE A 840 -83.97 -28.65 2.04
N ILE A 841 -83.43 -29.44 1.12
CA ILE A 841 -83.96 -29.63 -0.24
C ILE A 841 -84.16 -31.13 -0.47
N CYS A 842 -85.41 -31.60 -0.44
CA CYS A 842 -85.76 -33.01 -0.54
C CYS A 842 -86.27 -33.37 -1.94
N ILE A 843 -85.56 -34.22 -2.66
CA ILE A 843 -86.07 -34.88 -3.87
C ILE A 843 -86.79 -36.15 -3.42
N THR A 844 -88.12 -36.14 -3.50
CA THR A 844 -88.94 -37.21 -2.91
C THR A 844 -90.23 -37.48 -3.69
N HIS A 845 -90.75 -38.68 -3.52
CA HIS A 845 -92.08 -39.12 -3.93
C HIS A 845 -93.00 -39.41 -2.73
N ASN A 846 -92.51 -39.23 -1.51
CA ASN A 846 -93.21 -39.51 -0.28
C ASN A 846 -94.11 -38.33 0.14
N ARG A 847 -95.39 -38.63 0.42
CA ARG A 847 -96.38 -37.62 0.78
C ARG A 847 -96.05 -36.93 2.10
N ALA A 848 -95.58 -37.68 3.11
CA ALA A 848 -95.26 -37.15 4.43
C ALA A 848 -94.19 -36.03 4.37
N THR A 849 -93.19 -36.18 3.51
CA THR A 849 -92.14 -35.18 3.31
C THR A 849 -92.64 -33.99 2.48
N MET A 850 -93.49 -34.24 1.48
CA MET A 850 -94.08 -33.19 0.63
C MET A 850 -95.03 -32.27 1.40
N GLU A 851 -95.85 -32.82 2.30
CA GLU A 851 -96.82 -32.06 3.10
C GLU A 851 -96.16 -31.05 4.05
N ARG A 852 -94.89 -31.29 4.42
CA ARG A 852 -94.13 -30.37 5.29
C ARG A 852 -93.30 -29.32 4.53
N ALA A 853 -93.23 -29.42 3.20
CA ALA A 853 -92.43 -28.51 2.39
C ALA A 853 -93.16 -27.18 2.14
N ALA A 854 -92.47 -26.05 2.23
CA ALA A 854 -93.06 -24.74 1.91
C ALA A 854 -93.14 -24.50 0.39
N ILE A 855 -92.15 -25.00 -0.36
CA ILE A 855 -92.03 -24.82 -1.81
C ILE A 855 -91.92 -26.18 -2.49
N LEU A 856 -92.69 -26.38 -3.56
CA LEU A 856 -92.62 -27.56 -4.42
C LEU A 856 -92.11 -27.20 -5.82
N TYR A 857 -91.02 -27.84 -6.23
CA TYR A 857 -90.50 -27.76 -7.60
C TYR A 857 -90.83 -29.04 -8.37
N GLY A 858 -91.73 -28.93 -9.34
CA GLY A 858 -92.03 -29.98 -10.31
C GLY A 858 -91.01 -30.03 -11.45
N VAL A 859 -90.25 -31.11 -11.56
CA VAL A 859 -89.39 -31.40 -12.71
C VAL A 859 -90.15 -32.29 -13.68
N THR A 860 -90.48 -31.76 -14.85
CA THR A 860 -91.15 -32.47 -15.93
C THR A 860 -90.20 -32.62 -17.13
N MET A 861 -90.42 -33.62 -17.97
CA MET A 861 -89.66 -33.79 -19.21
C MET A 861 -90.63 -33.83 -20.37
N GLY A 862 -90.41 -32.94 -21.35
CA GLY A 862 -91.21 -32.91 -22.57
C GLY A 862 -90.79 -34.00 -23.57
N ASN A 863 -91.55 -34.11 -24.66
CA ASN A 863 -91.25 -35.01 -25.79
C ASN A 863 -89.94 -34.65 -26.54
N ASP A 864 -89.30 -33.54 -26.15
CA ASP A 864 -88.01 -33.09 -26.64
C ASP A 864 -86.83 -33.57 -25.78
N GLY A 865 -87.05 -34.37 -24.74
CA GLY A 865 -85.99 -34.92 -23.88
C GLY A 865 -85.29 -33.86 -23.02
N VAL A 866 -85.92 -32.69 -22.83
CA VAL A 866 -85.41 -31.59 -22.03
C VAL A 866 -86.22 -31.46 -20.75
N SER A 867 -85.52 -31.35 -19.62
CA SER A 867 -86.14 -31.09 -18.33
C SER A 867 -86.65 -29.65 -18.26
N LYS A 868 -87.89 -29.46 -17.80
CA LYS A 868 -88.51 -28.17 -17.50
C LYS A 868 -88.89 -28.12 -16.02
N LEU A 869 -88.72 -26.95 -15.42
CA LEU A 869 -89.05 -26.68 -14.03
C LEU A 869 -90.39 -25.95 -13.95
N LEU A 870 -91.21 -26.37 -12.99
CA LEU A 870 -92.45 -25.72 -12.57
C LEU A 870 -92.32 -25.48 -11.06
N SER A 871 -92.53 -24.26 -10.58
CA SER A 871 -92.55 -23.95 -9.15
C SER A 871 -93.98 -23.77 -8.65
N LEU A 872 -94.25 -24.22 -7.44
CA LEU A 872 -95.49 -24.00 -6.72
C LEU A 872 -95.14 -23.64 -5.27
N ASN A 873 -95.57 -22.48 -4.81
CA ASN A 873 -95.51 -22.11 -3.40
C ASN A 873 -96.80 -22.59 -2.73
N LEU A 874 -96.73 -23.48 -1.73
CA LEU A 874 -97.93 -24.06 -1.13
C LEU A 874 -98.80 -23.00 -0.43
N ALA A 875 -98.19 -21.98 0.18
CA ALA A 875 -98.93 -20.89 0.82
C ALA A 875 -99.68 -19.99 -0.19
N GLU A 876 -99.21 -19.93 -1.45
CA GLU A 876 -99.91 -19.25 -2.54
C GLU A 876 -100.95 -20.16 -3.20
N ALA A 877 -100.65 -21.45 -3.32
CA ALA A 877 -101.55 -22.45 -3.87
C ALA A 877 -102.79 -22.65 -2.99
N GLU A 878 -102.63 -22.69 -1.65
CA GLU A 878 -103.74 -22.74 -0.69
C GLU A 878 -104.66 -21.53 -0.84
N LYS A 879 -104.10 -20.32 -0.98
CA LYS A 879 -104.87 -19.08 -1.21
C LYS A 879 -105.61 -19.03 -2.56
N VAL A 880 -105.21 -19.84 -3.54
CA VAL A 880 -105.84 -19.95 -4.85
C VAL A 880 -106.83 -21.12 -4.92
N ALA A 881 -106.66 -22.11 -4.03
CA ALA A 881 -107.51 -23.29 -3.92
C ALA A 881 -108.72 -23.08 -2.97
N GLU A 882 -108.58 -22.21 -1.97
CA GLU A 882 -109.69 -21.58 -1.23
C GLU A 882 -110.44 -20.57 -2.11
#